data_AF-A0A9N7JJ28-F1
#
_entry.id   AF-A0A9N7JJ28-F1
#
_cell.length_a   1.000
_cell.length_b   1.000
_cell.length_c   1.000
_cell.angle_alpha   90.00
_cell.angle_beta   90.00
_cell.angle_gamma   90.00
#
_symmetry.space_group_name_H-M   'P 1'
#
loop_
_entity.id
_entity.type
_entity.pdbx_description
1 polymer ?
#
loop_
_entity_poly.entity_id
_entity_poly.type
_entity_poly.pdbx_seq_one_letter_code
_entity_poly.pdbx_strand_id
1 'polypeptide(L)'
;MGGNMNKKFISIILATIILVATCFNFKLVSANTIKDFDLNDSLLGYYTFENDSINNMTVTNLATLGEKYNGKLGSLNNDNGTNITIDKGILEDGLKFDGSESYFRVPNIINAKENYTVSLWLYNDNSQPTDSTSINIIQQTGAGRTLLYLKNKKYGSYVTGKDIISSKVEEYGQWQNVIITSNVNDDESITFKVYANGELRKEEVIQDLTLINGGITDLQFGCHKNTDTGHAFKGKIDSIRIYNKSADNNMVDALFNEHRNVIVFEGLGNTINLAEELLEHGILTDEYKEYTDLYSKVEEAKNITIDSPYSEIALVKTELEALINIYNETAKDLPVKISVNYNNIIKNIPDYMFGVNHRYHMDGYGSYNPETQNLYGEFKQLSNSANFGSVRYPGGIVANLFQWKRSIGDVENRITTIHGNWNEPTITPNFGLDEAARYIIDESNGEMIYVYGFGNGSALDAADLVEYLNCEVGENPNGGIDWAEVRANNGHAKPYNVKLFEIGNEVDEGCGYWMQNSPDQWSGNGLDVARMYAEGAVREFVKEKVAEIDNWNTSNDKSKASYFSDGTANQKKYMRYANDVTDQIDKSKAVESDSVHVYINNEEWAIVKDIKKADANARVVQVNYENGEILFGDGINGAIPPKNSDIRVSYTVYKDGLADYYEEMKKVDPDVKVYSGYSNSNIAQAIAESEKASKDGGKFDGVAVHPYSHSNGSLQDNDPLFYEKIMERIETSVVSQVRSRENVLKKYWPDGSKK
;
A
#
# COMPACT_ATOMS: atom_id res chain seq x y z
N MET A 1 48.75 -7.47 -15.64
CA MET A 1 49.63 -7.63 -14.45
C MET A 1 48.95 -7.29 -13.11
N GLY A 2 47.65 -6.92 -13.06
CA GLY A 2 46.95 -6.58 -11.81
C GLY A 2 46.36 -7.75 -11.00
N GLY A 3 46.04 -8.89 -11.62
CA GLY A 3 45.34 -10.00 -10.93
C GLY A 3 46.18 -10.84 -9.95
N ASN A 4 47.52 -10.77 -10.03
CA ASN A 4 48.40 -11.55 -9.15
C ASN A 4 48.74 -10.84 -7.82
N MET A 5 48.44 -9.55 -7.69
CA MET A 5 48.60 -8.83 -6.41
C MET A 5 47.44 -9.12 -5.45
N ASN A 6 46.19 -9.19 -5.92
CA ASN A 6 45.04 -9.48 -5.06
C ASN A 6 45.06 -10.89 -4.47
N LYS A 7 45.42 -11.92 -5.26
CA LYS A 7 45.54 -13.30 -4.72
C LYS A 7 46.62 -13.42 -3.63
N LYS A 8 47.74 -12.71 -3.79
CA LYS A 8 48.79 -12.65 -2.74
C LYS A 8 48.31 -11.86 -1.53
N PHE A 9 47.57 -10.77 -1.71
CA PHE A 9 47.00 -10.00 -0.60
C PHE A 9 45.97 -10.81 0.19
N ILE A 10 45.12 -11.60 -0.48
CA ILE A 10 44.12 -12.49 0.15
C ILE A 10 44.80 -13.68 0.86
N SER A 11 45.81 -14.32 0.27
CA SER A 11 46.59 -15.35 0.99
C SER A 11 47.38 -14.77 2.16
N ILE A 12 47.85 -13.52 2.07
CA ILE A 12 48.45 -12.81 3.19
C ILE A 12 47.37 -12.50 4.23
N ILE A 13 46.16 -12.09 3.88
CA ILE A 13 45.07 -11.87 4.84
C ILE A 13 44.64 -13.20 5.49
N LEU A 14 44.53 -14.32 4.78
CA LEU A 14 44.27 -15.63 5.38
C LEU A 14 45.40 -16.04 6.34
N ALA A 15 46.66 -15.91 5.89
CA ALA A 15 47.81 -16.20 6.72
C ALA A 15 47.91 -15.23 7.91
N THR A 16 47.46 -13.98 7.76
CA THR A 16 47.48 -12.93 8.79
C THR A 16 46.25 -13.00 9.68
N ILE A 17 45.10 -13.54 9.26
CA ILE A 17 43.95 -13.80 10.13
C ILE A 17 44.24 -15.07 10.94
N ILE A 18 44.85 -16.09 10.32
CA ILE A 18 45.40 -17.25 11.04
C ILE A 18 46.54 -16.79 11.97
N LEU A 19 47.43 -15.90 11.51
CA LEU A 19 48.50 -15.36 12.37
C LEU A 19 47.95 -14.45 13.46
N VAL A 20 46.97 -13.59 13.20
CA VAL A 20 46.39 -12.63 14.16
C VAL A 20 45.47 -13.35 15.12
N ALA A 21 44.82 -14.45 14.73
CA ALA A 21 44.20 -15.38 15.68
C ALA A 21 45.24 -16.04 16.59
N THR A 22 46.47 -16.27 16.11
CA THR A 22 47.60 -16.75 16.94
C THR A 22 48.45 -15.64 17.62
N CYS A 23 48.35 -14.39 17.19
CA CYS A 23 49.20 -13.25 17.60
C CYS A 23 48.45 -12.15 18.34
N PHE A 24 47.11 -12.14 18.32
CA PHE A 24 46.41 -11.77 19.53
C PHE A 24 46.87 -12.79 20.56
N ASN A 25 47.79 -12.35 21.42
CA ASN A 25 47.76 -12.76 22.81
C ASN A 25 46.33 -12.47 23.33
N PHE A 26 45.35 -13.28 22.95
CA PHE A 26 44.56 -13.92 23.99
C PHE A 26 45.63 -14.37 24.96
N LYS A 27 45.63 -13.78 26.15
CA LYS A 27 46.10 -14.56 27.27
C LYS A 27 45.43 -15.91 27.08
N LEU A 28 46.20 -16.90 26.64
CA LEU A 28 46.10 -18.23 27.19
C LEU A 28 46.16 -17.96 28.69
N VAL A 29 45.00 -17.64 29.26
CA VAL A 29 44.62 -18.18 30.54
C VAL A 29 44.77 -19.65 30.23
N SER A 30 45.96 -20.17 30.57
CA SER A 30 46.11 -21.59 30.75
C SER A 30 44.87 -22.04 31.50
N ALA A 31 44.45 -23.28 31.26
CA ALA A 31 43.54 -23.98 32.14
C ALA A 31 44.14 -24.15 33.57
N ASN A 32 44.76 -23.13 34.14
CA ASN A 32 44.67 -22.82 35.54
C ASN A 32 43.17 -22.64 35.81
N THR A 33 42.54 -23.73 36.22
CA THR A 33 41.42 -23.74 37.17
C THR A 33 40.89 -22.33 37.42
N ILE A 34 39.89 -21.90 36.63
CA ILE A 34 38.96 -20.90 37.12
C ILE A 34 38.51 -21.51 38.44
N LYS A 35 38.98 -20.96 39.56
CA LYS A 35 38.40 -21.31 40.85
C LYS A 35 36.91 -21.10 40.65
N ASP A 36 36.09 -22.14 40.80
CA ASP A 36 34.64 -22.01 40.75
C ASP A 36 34.27 -20.78 41.59
N PHE A 37 33.89 -19.70 40.90
CA PHE A 37 33.47 -18.50 41.59
C PHE A 37 32.06 -18.80 42.07
N ASP A 38 31.90 -18.93 43.38
CA ASP A 38 30.60 -19.27 43.95
C ASP A 38 29.63 -18.09 43.79
N LEU A 39 28.77 -18.17 42.77
CA LEU A 39 27.71 -17.20 42.51
C LEU A 39 26.59 -17.25 43.56
N ASN A 40 26.64 -18.14 44.55
CA ASN A 40 25.70 -18.16 45.67
C ASN A 40 26.22 -17.40 46.90
N ASP A 41 27.52 -17.05 46.92
CA ASP A 41 28.08 -16.27 48.01
C ASP A 41 27.44 -14.87 48.08
N SER A 42 26.85 -14.54 49.24
CA SER A 42 26.15 -13.27 49.48
C SER A 42 24.95 -13.00 48.55
N LEU A 43 24.37 -14.05 47.96
CA LEU A 43 23.20 -13.96 47.08
C LEU A 43 21.92 -13.77 47.91
N LEU A 44 21.21 -12.66 47.68
CA LEU A 44 19.92 -12.36 48.30
C LEU A 44 18.74 -12.84 47.46
N GLY A 45 18.83 -12.70 46.13
CA GLY A 45 17.74 -12.97 45.20
C GLY A 45 18.21 -13.62 43.91
N TYR A 46 17.53 -14.67 43.46
CA TYR A 46 17.74 -15.29 42.14
C TYR A 46 16.40 -15.67 41.49
N TYR A 47 16.18 -15.19 40.27
CA TYR A 47 14.93 -15.36 39.52
C TYR A 47 15.24 -15.73 38.06
N THR A 48 14.86 -16.93 37.66
CA THR A 48 15.04 -17.46 36.29
C THR A 48 13.72 -17.62 35.54
N PHE A 49 12.58 -17.38 36.21
CA PHE A 49 11.23 -17.46 35.63
C PHE A 49 10.80 -18.82 35.03
N GLU A 50 11.65 -19.83 35.15
CA GLU A 50 11.38 -21.21 34.73
C GLU A 50 10.35 -21.95 35.59
N ASN A 51 9.66 -22.95 35.01
CA ASN A 51 8.70 -23.84 35.69
C ASN A 51 7.51 -23.10 36.38
N ASP A 52 6.88 -23.73 37.39
CA ASP A 52 5.88 -23.12 38.29
C ASP A 52 6.48 -22.02 39.22
N SER A 53 7.63 -21.43 38.89
CA SER A 53 8.26 -20.37 39.71
C SER A 53 7.39 -19.12 39.81
N ILE A 54 6.44 -18.96 38.90
CA ILE A 54 5.41 -17.93 38.89
C ILE A 54 4.06 -18.55 39.21
N ASN A 55 3.51 -18.21 40.38
CA ASN A 55 2.18 -18.65 40.80
C ASN A 55 1.36 -17.47 41.34
N ASN A 56 0.16 -17.25 40.79
CA ASN A 56 -0.71 -16.12 41.16
C ASN A 56 0.04 -14.78 41.23
N MET A 57 0.81 -14.47 40.18
CA MET A 57 1.67 -13.27 40.07
C MET A 57 2.81 -13.17 41.10
N THR A 58 3.03 -14.18 41.92
CA THR A 58 4.18 -14.24 42.83
C THR A 58 5.31 -15.00 42.14
N VAL A 59 6.52 -14.44 42.15
CA VAL A 59 7.72 -15.07 41.61
C VAL A 59 8.60 -15.54 42.77
N THR A 60 8.91 -16.82 42.77
CA THR A 60 9.70 -17.46 43.83
C THR A 60 11.16 -17.03 43.75
N ASN A 61 11.75 -16.67 44.88
CA ASN A 61 13.19 -16.45 45.00
C ASN A 61 13.94 -17.79 45.16
N LEU A 62 14.84 -18.10 44.24
CA LEU A 62 15.60 -19.36 44.23
C LEU A 62 16.86 -19.34 45.12
N ALA A 63 17.33 -18.16 45.56
CA ALA A 63 18.56 -18.03 46.34
C ALA A 63 18.44 -18.51 47.79
N THR A 64 17.29 -18.25 48.41
CA THR A 64 16.95 -18.74 49.73
C THR A 64 15.60 -19.40 49.61
N LEU A 65 15.50 -20.73 49.77
CA LEU A 65 14.25 -21.50 49.64
C LEU A 65 13.20 -21.10 50.71
N GLY A 66 12.66 -19.89 50.66
CA GLY A 66 11.72 -19.29 51.61
C GLY A 66 11.09 -17.99 51.09
N GLU A 67 10.01 -17.52 51.73
CA GLU A 67 9.16 -16.42 51.25
C GLU A 67 9.81 -15.02 51.29
N LYS A 68 10.94 -14.88 51.99
CA LYS A 68 11.64 -13.62 52.16
C LYS A 68 12.27 -13.23 50.82
N TYR A 69 11.79 -12.12 50.24
CA TYR A 69 12.12 -11.62 48.91
C TYR A 69 11.41 -12.28 47.73
N ASN A 70 10.35 -13.07 47.93
CA ASN A 70 9.50 -13.44 46.79
C ASN A 70 9.02 -12.16 46.08
N GLY A 71 9.22 -12.13 44.77
CA GLY A 71 8.85 -10.98 43.96
C GLY A 71 7.38 -11.07 43.53
N LYS A 72 6.86 -9.95 43.02
CA LYS A 72 5.48 -9.85 42.55
C LYS A 72 5.40 -9.16 41.20
N LEU A 73 4.62 -9.74 40.29
CA LEU A 73 4.20 -9.10 39.04
C LEU A 73 3.00 -8.19 39.29
N GLY A 74 2.96 -7.04 38.63
CA GLY A 74 1.83 -6.10 38.72
C GLY A 74 1.92 -5.01 37.68
N SER A 75 1.12 -3.97 37.86
CA SER A 75 1.19 -2.72 37.11
C SER A 75 0.85 -1.53 37.99
N LEU A 76 1.38 -0.34 37.68
CA LEU A 76 1.07 0.86 38.45
C LEU A 76 -0.42 1.21 38.47
N ASN A 77 -1.15 0.79 37.42
CA ASN A 77 -2.58 1.03 37.26
C ASN A 77 -3.45 -0.10 37.87
N ASN A 78 -2.87 -1.27 38.15
CA ASN A 78 -3.56 -2.41 38.75
C ASN A 78 -2.55 -3.37 39.40
N ASP A 79 -2.46 -3.36 40.73
CA ASP A 79 -1.54 -4.23 41.49
C ASP A 79 -1.91 -5.72 41.46
N ASN A 80 -3.07 -6.07 40.90
CA ASN A 80 -3.55 -7.45 40.74
C ASN A 80 -3.62 -7.89 39.27
N GLY A 81 -3.04 -7.10 38.35
CA GLY A 81 -2.96 -7.41 36.94
C GLY A 81 -1.65 -6.92 36.34
N THR A 82 -1.23 -7.54 35.24
CA THR A 82 0.00 -7.16 34.55
C THR A 82 -0.14 -7.46 33.07
N ASN A 83 0.51 -6.66 32.23
CA ASN A 83 0.69 -6.99 30.80
C ASN A 83 1.99 -7.76 30.56
N ILE A 84 2.75 -8.08 31.61
CA ILE A 84 3.92 -8.95 31.50
C ILE A 84 3.44 -10.34 31.10
N THR A 85 4.06 -10.88 30.06
CA THR A 85 3.83 -12.24 29.56
C THR A 85 5.12 -13.05 29.67
N ILE A 86 5.02 -14.36 29.56
CA ILE A 86 6.17 -15.25 29.46
C ILE A 86 6.45 -15.52 27.98
N ASP A 87 7.72 -15.42 27.60
CA ASP A 87 8.22 -15.65 26.24
C ASP A 87 9.61 -16.29 26.34
N LYS A 88 10.19 -16.76 25.23
CA LYS A 88 11.53 -17.37 25.19
C LYS A 88 12.57 -16.47 25.86
N GLY A 89 13.18 -16.97 26.94
CA GLY A 89 14.22 -16.33 27.76
C GLY A 89 15.65 -16.49 27.21
N ILE A 90 16.65 -16.10 28.00
CA ILE A 90 18.06 -16.48 27.75
C ILE A 90 18.27 -17.95 28.18
N LEU A 91 17.47 -18.40 29.14
CA LEU A 91 17.31 -19.80 29.51
C LEU A 91 16.20 -20.41 28.64
N GLU A 92 15.08 -20.85 29.21
CA GLU A 92 13.91 -21.32 28.45
C GLU A 92 12.80 -20.24 28.48
N ASP A 93 12.39 -19.79 29.68
CA ASP A 93 11.34 -18.81 29.91
C ASP A 93 11.86 -17.48 30.48
N GLY A 94 11.30 -16.35 30.02
CA GLY A 94 11.65 -15.02 30.52
C GLY A 94 10.46 -14.06 30.54
N LEU A 95 10.58 -12.99 31.33
CA LEU A 95 9.54 -11.96 31.42
C LEU A 95 9.59 -11.04 30.20
N LYS A 96 8.49 -10.95 29.45
CA LYS A 96 8.31 -10.02 28.34
C LYS A 96 7.48 -8.81 28.76
N PHE A 97 8.05 -7.63 28.54
CA PHE A 97 7.45 -6.33 28.77
C PHE A 97 7.06 -5.69 27.43
N ASP A 98 5.86 -5.13 27.36
CA ASP A 98 5.27 -4.54 26.15
C ASP A 98 5.46 -3.01 26.04
N GLY A 99 6.08 -2.38 27.05
CA GLY A 99 6.19 -0.92 27.18
C GLY A 99 5.06 -0.29 27.99
N SER A 100 4.17 -1.09 28.59
CA SER A 100 3.24 -0.61 29.61
C SER A 100 3.91 -0.47 30.98
N GLU A 101 3.27 0.24 31.91
CA GLU A 101 3.74 0.47 33.29
C GLU A 101 3.54 -0.76 34.20
N SER A 102 3.85 -1.93 33.63
CA SER A 102 3.87 -3.21 34.32
C SER A 102 5.25 -3.46 34.93
N TYR A 103 5.29 -4.13 36.07
CA TYR A 103 6.52 -4.34 36.81
C TYR A 103 6.67 -5.76 37.35
N PHE A 104 7.94 -6.16 37.52
CA PHE A 104 8.34 -7.19 38.48
C PHE A 104 8.98 -6.51 39.69
N ARG A 105 8.48 -6.74 40.91
CA ARG A 105 8.93 -6.04 42.13
C ARG A 105 9.40 -7.00 43.20
N VAL A 106 10.61 -6.79 43.71
CA VAL A 106 11.20 -7.55 44.82
C VAL A 106 11.16 -6.70 46.10
N PRO A 107 10.53 -7.15 47.18
CA PRO A 107 10.26 -6.30 48.34
C PRO A 107 11.51 -6.05 49.19
N ASN A 108 11.77 -4.80 49.58
CA ASN A 108 12.75 -4.41 50.61
C ASN A 108 14.13 -5.10 50.54
N ILE A 109 14.76 -5.20 49.37
CA ILE A 109 15.94 -6.06 49.16
C ILE A 109 17.29 -5.34 49.20
N ILE A 110 17.37 -4.07 48.81
CA ILE A 110 18.65 -3.32 48.79
C ILE A 110 18.52 -1.90 49.35
N ASN A 111 19.61 -1.43 49.95
CA ASN A 111 19.85 -0.05 50.33
C ASN A 111 20.89 0.56 49.38
N ALA A 112 20.57 1.66 48.70
CA ALA A 112 21.47 2.25 47.71
C ALA A 112 22.74 2.89 48.32
N LYS A 113 22.79 3.04 49.66
CA LYS A 113 23.98 3.51 50.40
C LYS A 113 24.93 2.39 50.83
N GLU A 114 24.60 1.14 50.55
CA GLU A 114 25.39 -0.01 50.97
C GLU A 114 26.04 -0.71 49.77
N ASN A 115 26.81 -1.76 50.05
CA ASN A 115 27.35 -2.64 49.03
C ASN A 115 26.23 -3.48 48.43
N TYR A 116 26.08 -3.43 47.11
CA TYR A 116 25.14 -4.29 46.40
C TYR A 116 25.59 -4.56 44.97
N THR A 117 25.08 -5.64 44.40
CA THR A 117 25.18 -5.97 42.97
C THR A 117 23.82 -6.45 42.48
N VAL A 118 23.39 -5.95 41.32
CA VAL A 118 22.24 -6.49 40.59
C VAL A 118 22.73 -6.87 39.19
N SER A 119 22.56 -8.14 38.83
CA SER A 119 22.81 -8.66 37.49
C SER A 119 21.48 -9.13 36.90
N LEU A 120 21.29 -8.90 35.60
CA LEU A 120 20.16 -9.40 34.85
C LEU A 120 20.55 -9.60 33.40
N TRP A 121 19.88 -10.54 32.75
CA TRP A 121 19.91 -10.68 31.30
C TRP A 121 18.74 -9.90 30.71
N LEU A 122 19.04 -9.07 29.72
CA LEU A 122 18.11 -8.11 29.16
C LEU A 122 18.16 -8.16 27.63
N TYR A 123 16.99 -8.31 27.00
CA TYR A 123 16.81 -8.20 25.56
C TYR A 123 16.06 -6.90 25.27
N ASN A 124 16.76 -5.91 24.73
CA ASN A 124 16.16 -4.64 24.32
C ASN A 124 15.40 -4.82 23.00
N ASP A 125 14.09 -4.55 22.95
CA ASP A 125 13.34 -4.65 21.69
C ASP A 125 13.77 -3.56 20.70
N ASN A 126 13.83 -3.89 19.40
CA ASN A 126 14.19 -2.93 18.34
C ASN A 126 13.20 -1.77 18.21
N SER A 127 11.96 -1.95 18.66
CA SER A 127 10.91 -0.94 18.68
C SER A 127 10.91 -0.05 19.93
N GLN A 128 11.88 -0.20 20.83
CA GLN A 128 12.03 0.73 21.96
C GLN A 128 12.29 2.17 21.47
N PRO A 129 11.73 3.19 22.14
CA PRO A 129 12.00 4.58 21.82
C PRO A 129 13.51 4.90 21.87
N THR A 130 14.00 5.64 20.89
CA THR A 130 15.42 6.05 20.82
C THR A 130 15.62 7.54 21.08
N ASP A 131 14.59 8.22 21.57
CA ASP A 131 14.65 9.64 21.90
C ASP A 131 15.41 9.89 23.23
N SER A 132 15.55 11.16 23.61
CA SER A 132 16.31 11.57 24.79
C SER A 132 15.61 11.29 26.13
N THR A 133 14.39 10.75 26.11
CA THR A 133 13.63 10.36 27.29
C THR A 133 14.13 9.02 27.81
N SER A 134 14.32 8.91 29.13
CA SER A 134 14.83 7.68 29.74
C SER A 134 13.80 6.55 29.71
N ILE A 135 14.24 5.35 29.35
CA ILE A 135 13.54 4.08 29.53
C ILE A 135 13.96 3.49 30.88
N ASN A 136 13.04 3.37 31.83
CA ASN A 136 13.34 2.85 33.16
C ASN A 136 13.44 1.31 33.15
N ILE A 137 14.56 0.78 33.65
CA ILE A 137 14.78 -0.68 33.75
C ILE A 137 14.74 -1.12 35.20
N ILE A 138 15.48 -0.47 36.10
CA ILE A 138 15.54 -0.80 37.54
C ILE A 138 15.29 0.45 38.37
N GLN A 139 14.26 0.41 39.21
CA GLN A 139 13.77 1.52 40.01
C GLN A 139 13.63 1.10 41.48
N GLN A 140 14.17 1.88 42.42
CA GLN A 140 13.78 1.74 43.83
C GLN A 140 12.46 2.47 44.11
N THR A 141 11.56 1.86 44.87
CA THR A 141 10.27 2.46 45.25
C THR A 141 10.42 3.48 46.40
N GLY A 142 9.30 4.05 46.88
CA GLY A 142 9.30 5.01 47.98
C GLY A 142 10.17 6.23 47.69
N ALA A 143 11.08 6.57 48.60
CA ALA A 143 12.05 7.65 48.39
C ALA A 143 13.21 7.26 47.46
N GLY A 144 13.40 5.98 47.11
CA GLY A 144 14.51 5.52 46.28
C GLY A 144 14.51 6.07 44.85
N ARG A 145 15.63 5.93 44.13
CA ARG A 145 15.80 6.48 42.77
C ARG A 145 16.05 5.39 41.71
N THR A 146 16.07 5.78 40.45
CA THR A 146 16.37 4.89 39.32
C THR A 146 17.81 4.41 39.40
N LEU A 147 18.00 3.09 39.50
CA LEU A 147 19.33 2.48 39.56
C LEU A 147 19.87 2.14 38.18
N LEU A 148 18.99 1.82 37.23
CA LEU A 148 19.35 1.55 35.84
C LEU A 148 18.27 2.05 34.88
N TYR A 149 18.67 2.80 33.87
CA TYR A 149 17.86 3.21 32.73
C TYR A 149 18.64 3.12 31.43
N LEU A 150 17.93 3.22 30.30
CA LEU A 150 18.48 3.49 28.97
C LEU A 150 18.07 4.88 28.49
N LYS A 151 19.00 5.66 27.94
CA LYS A 151 18.73 6.97 27.35
C LYS A 151 19.62 7.14 26.12
N ASN A 152 19.05 7.41 24.95
CA ASN A 152 19.78 7.39 23.67
C ASN A 152 20.60 6.09 23.48
N LYS A 153 20.02 4.94 23.83
CA LYS A 153 20.68 3.62 23.86
C LYS A 153 21.92 3.50 24.75
N LYS A 154 22.11 4.39 25.73
CA LYS A 154 23.23 4.34 26.69
C LYS A 154 22.70 3.94 28.05
N TYR A 155 23.33 2.96 28.69
CA TYR A 155 23.02 2.62 30.07
C TYR A 155 23.42 3.76 31.01
N GLY A 156 22.57 4.05 31.99
CA GLY A 156 22.82 5.06 33.01
C GLY A 156 22.05 4.84 34.29
N SER A 157 22.27 5.72 35.26
CA SER A 157 21.64 5.71 36.58
C SER A 157 21.27 7.12 37.02
N TYR A 158 20.24 7.25 37.86
CA TYR A 158 19.84 8.51 38.50
C TYR A 158 19.94 8.40 40.03
N VAL A 159 20.74 7.47 40.56
CA VAL A 159 20.82 7.16 42.00
C VAL A 159 21.18 8.40 42.86
N THR A 160 22.00 9.31 42.34
CA THR A 160 22.40 10.57 43.00
C THR A 160 21.44 11.74 42.77
N GLY A 161 20.36 11.55 42.01
CA GLY A 161 19.52 12.66 41.55
C GLY A 161 20.16 13.48 40.43
N LYS A 162 21.22 12.96 39.80
CA LYS A 162 21.84 13.46 38.56
C LYS A 162 22.13 12.29 37.63
N ASP A 163 22.14 12.58 36.34
CA ASP A 163 22.41 11.58 35.29
C ASP A 163 23.87 11.09 35.36
N ILE A 164 24.03 9.79 35.62
CA ILE A 164 25.30 9.05 35.49
C ILE A 164 25.17 8.16 34.26
N ILE A 165 25.65 8.63 33.10
CA ILE A 165 25.44 7.95 31.80
C ILE A 165 26.76 7.42 31.25
N SER A 166 26.74 6.21 30.70
CA SER A 166 27.87 5.60 29.97
C SER A 166 28.15 6.30 28.64
N SER A 167 29.34 6.10 28.08
CA SER A 167 29.69 6.67 26.76
C SER A 167 29.26 5.79 25.59
N LYS A 168 29.16 4.46 25.79
CA LYS A 168 28.89 3.47 24.74
C LYS A 168 27.40 3.38 24.41
N VAL A 169 27.10 3.41 23.12
CA VAL A 169 25.77 3.17 22.56
C VAL A 169 25.60 1.67 22.42
N GLU A 170 24.52 1.13 22.97
CA GLU A 170 24.18 -0.29 22.95
C GLU A 170 23.33 -0.63 21.74
N GLU A 171 23.49 -1.85 21.26
CA GLU A 171 22.67 -2.42 20.19
C GLU A 171 21.43 -3.09 20.77
N TYR A 172 20.30 -2.91 20.08
CA TYR A 172 19.03 -3.56 20.42
C TYR A 172 18.85 -4.83 19.60
N GLY A 173 17.88 -5.66 19.96
CA GLY A 173 17.60 -6.92 19.27
C GLY A 173 18.55 -8.06 19.63
N GLN A 174 19.27 -7.95 20.75
CA GLN A 174 20.12 -9.03 21.26
C GLN A 174 20.11 -9.05 22.80
N TRP A 175 20.40 -10.22 23.35
CA TRP A 175 20.58 -10.39 24.79
C TRP A 175 21.87 -9.73 25.27
N GLN A 176 21.79 -9.08 26.43
CA GLN A 176 22.93 -8.50 27.12
C GLN A 176 22.86 -8.85 28.61
N ASN A 177 23.99 -9.26 29.18
CA ASN A 177 24.12 -9.31 30.63
C ASN A 177 24.47 -7.92 31.15
N VAL A 178 23.59 -7.29 31.91
CA VAL A 178 23.83 -5.98 32.50
C VAL A 178 24.06 -6.15 34.00
N ILE A 179 25.11 -5.54 34.53
CA ILE A 179 25.46 -5.61 35.95
C ILE A 179 25.63 -4.20 36.47
N ILE A 180 24.89 -3.86 37.53
CA ILE A 180 25.14 -2.65 38.32
C ILE A 180 25.70 -3.05 39.69
N THR A 181 26.71 -2.34 40.15
CA THR A 181 27.32 -2.60 41.47
C THR A 181 27.68 -1.31 42.17
N SER A 182 27.56 -1.32 43.50
CA SER A 182 27.92 -0.24 44.41
C SER A 182 28.92 -0.74 45.43
N ASN A 183 30.01 0.00 45.64
CA ASN A 183 31.03 -0.28 46.65
C ASN A 183 31.21 0.94 47.57
N VAL A 184 30.97 0.76 48.87
CA VAL A 184 31.32 1.72 49.93
C VAL A 184 32.81 1.60 50.19
N ASN A 185 33.53 2.70 49.98
CA ASN A 185 34.97 2.80 50.15
C ASN A 185 35.33 3.09 51.61
N ASP A 186 36.63 2.94 51.96
CA ASP A 186 37.12 3.21 53.32
C ASP A 186 36.93 4.68 53.77
N ASP A 187 36.82 5.61 52.83
CA ASP A 187 36.55 7.04 53.06
C ASP A 187 35.05 7.38 53.09
N GLU A 188 34.19 6.37 53.17
CA GLU A 188 32.73 6.42 53.10
C GLU A 188 32.16 6.88 51.74
N SER A 189 32.97 7.18 50.72
CA SER A 189 32.46 7.45 49.38
C SER A 189 31.92 6.17 48.71
N ILE A 190 31.02 6.31 47.74
CA ILE A 190 30.45 5.15 47.00
C ILE A 190 30.95 5.13 45.57
N THR A 191 31.57 4.02 45.16
CA THR A 191 31.90 3.75 43.76
C THR A 191 30.75 2.98 43.11
N PHE A 192 30.02 3.62 42.19
CA PHE A 192 28.96 3.00 41.39
C PHE A 192 29.49 2.61 40.02
N LYS A 193 29.19 1.39 39.57
CA LYS A 193 29.60 0.89 38.26
C LYS A 193 28.47 0.24 37.50
N VAL A 194 28.52 0.36 36.18
CA VAL A 194 27.66 -0.35 35.22
C VAL A 194 28.57 -1.14 34.28
N TYR A 195 28.29 -2.43 34.13
CA TYR A 195 28.91 -3.32 33.16
C TYR A 195 27.85 -3.84 32.18
N ALA A 196 28.24 -4.13 30.96
CA ALA A 196 27.45 -4.91 30.02
C ALA A 196 28.33 -5.92 29.30
N ASN A 197 27.92 -7.19 29.29
CA ASN A 197 28.65 -8.33 28.72
C ASN A 197 30.08 -8.45 29.25
N GLY A 198 30.25 -8.33 30.56
CA GLY A 198 31.56 -8.37 31.24
C GLY A 198 32.40 -7.09 31.10
N GLU A 199 32.05 -6.16 30.21
CA GLU A 199 32.81 -4.94 29.97
C GLU A 199 32.30 -3.75 30.78
N LEU A 200 33.21 -2.98 31.39
CA LEU A 200 32.86 -1.75 32.10
C LEU A 200 32.30 -0.69 31.14
N ARG A 201 31.10 -0.19 31.43
CA ARG A 201 30.42 0.89 30.69
C ARG A 201 30.56 2.24 31.36
N LYS A 202 30.49 2.27 32.70
CA LYS A 202 30.57 3.48 33.50
C LYS A 202 31.08 3.18 34.90
N GLU A 203 31.95 4.04 35.39
CA GLU A 203 32.35 4.14 36.79
C GLU A 203 32.14 5.59 37.25
N GLU A 204 31.61 5.76 38.45
CA GLU A 204 31.38 7.06 39.09
C GLU A 204 31.66 6.96 40.58
N VAL A 205 32.48 7.87 41.11
CA VAL A 205 32.78 7.96 42.55
C VAL A 205 31.91 9.07 43.15
N ILE A 206 31.03 8.68 44.07
CA ILE A 206 30.02 9.54 44.69
C ILE A 206 30.51 9.93 46.08
N GLN A 207 30.93 11.19 46.21
CA GLN A 207 31.48 11.77 47.45
C GLN A 207 30.37 12.31 48.37
N ASP A 208 29.36 12.99 47.81
CA ASP A 208 28.26 13.55 48.60
C ASP A 208 27.12 12.54 48.76
N LEU A 209 27.17 11.74 49.83
CA LEU A 209 26.15 10.73 50.12
C LEU A 209 24.80 11.32 50.56
N THR A 210 24.69 12.63 50.80
CA THR A 210 23.38 13.27 51.01
C THR A 210 22.54 13.23 49.74
N LEU A 211 23.20 13.09 48.59
CA LEU A 211 22.57 12.89 47.29
C LEU A 211 22.04 11.47 47.09
N ILE A 212 22.24 10.51 47.98
CA ILE A 212 21.64 9.17 47.85
C ILE A 212 20.57 9.01 48.93
N ASN A 213 19.42 8.46 48.58
CA ASN A 213 18.38 8.18 49.57
C ASN A 213 18.72 6.88 50.31
N GLY A 214 18.95 7.00 51.63
CA GLY A 214 19.29 5.88 52.50
C GLY A 214 18.02 5.23 53.03
N GLY A 215 17.80 3.97 52.69
CA GLY A 215 16.62 3.22 53.09
C GLY A 215 16.49 1.93 52.30
N ILE A 216 16.08 0.86 52.97
CA ILE A 216 15.74 -0.40 52.32
C ILE A 216 14.34 -0.22 51.71
N THR A 217 14.25 -0.35 50.39
CA THR A 217 13.01 -0.19 49.61
C THR A 217 12.86 -1.32 48.61
N ASP A 218 11.69 -1.43 47.98
CA ASP A 218 11.47 -2.45 46.95
C ASP A 218 12.29 -2.11 45.70
N LEU A 219 12.75 -3.16 45.03
CA LEU A 219 13.40 -3.07 43.73
C LEU A 219 12.41 -3.46 42.64
N GLN A 220 12.10 -2.52 41.77
CA GLN A 220 11.14 -2.65 40.69
C GLN A 220 11.83 -2.72 39.34
N PHE A 221 11.45 -3.68 38.52
CA PHE A 221 11.95 -3.90 37.17
C PHE A 221 10.86 -3.57 36.14
N GLY A 222 11.25 -2.94 35.04
CA GLY A 222 10.40 -2.73 33.86
C GLY A 222 9.73 -1.36 33.74
N CYS A 223 9.52 -0.62 34.83
CA CYS A 223 8.97 0.73 34.74
C CYS A 223 9.39 1.61 35.93
N HIS A 224 9.17 2.91 35.79
CA HIS A 224 9.32 3.85 36.90
C HIS A 224 8.26 3.60 37.99
N LYS A 225 8.44 4.17 39.19
CA LYS A 225 7.50 4.03 40.32
C LYS A 225 6.28 4.94 40.23
N ASN A 226 6.36 5.97 39.39
CA ASN A 226 5.31 6.93 39.09
C ASN A 226 4.97 6.81 37.61
N THR A 227 3.70 6.96 37.26
CA THR A 227 3.25 7.09 35.86
C THR A 227 3.86 8.35 35.22
N ASP A 228 3.90 8.37 33.88
CA ASP A 228 4.31 9.54 33.07
C ASP A 228 5.76 10.04 33.29
N THR A 229 6.61 9.28 34.00
CA THR A 229 8.01 9.64 34.25
C THR A 229 8.94 8.80 33.37
N GLY A 230 9.10 9.24 32.13
CA GLY A 230 9.87 8.53 31.11
C GLY A 230 9.13 7.35 30.50
N HIS A 231 9.84 6.56 29.70
CA HIS A 231 9.31 5.38 29.04
C HIS A 231 9.40 4.15 29.95
N ALA A 232 8.42 3.25 29.88
CA ALA A 232 8.54 1.90 30.44
C ALA A 232 9.32 0.99 29.48
N PHE A 233 9.98 -0.02 30.03
CA PHE A 233 10.80 -0.97 29.29
C PHE A 233 9.95 -1.82 28.36
N LYS A 234 10.45 -2.02 27.13
CA LYS A 234 9.87 -2.95 26.16
C LYS A 234 10.95 -3.92 25.72
N GLY A 235 10.75 -5.20 25.96
CA GLY A 235 11.78 -6.20 25.77
C GLY A 235 11.61 -7.37 26.72
N LYS A 236 12.70 -8.11 26.95
CA LYS A 236 12.69 -9.28 27.84
C LYS A 236 13.70 -9.12 28.97
N ILE A 237 13.36 -9.65 30.15
CA ILE A 237 14.26 -9.75 31.31
C ILE A 237 14.28 -11.19 31.78
N ASP A 238 15.46 -11.70 32.08
CA ASP A 238 15.69 -13.05 32.56
C ASP A 238 16.90 -13.12 33.51
N SER A 239 17.04 -14.22 34.27
CA SER A 239 18.15 -14.58 35.14
C SER A 239 18.65 -13.40 36.01
N ILE A 240 17.75 -12.85 36.82
CA ILE A 240 18.05 -11.74 37.74
C ILE A 240 18.74 -12.28 39.00
N ARG A 241 19.91 -11.76 39.33
CA ARG A 241 20.65 -12.04 40.58
C ARG A 241 20.89 -10.75 41.37
N ILE A 242 20.61 -10.77 42.67
CA ILE A 242 20.75 -9.62 43.59
C ILE A 242 21.62 -10.03 44.78
N TYR A 243 22.64 -9.24 45.09
CA TYR A 243 23.63 -9.53 46.13
C TYR A 243 23.78 -8.37 47.13
N ASN A 244 24.15 -8.68 48.37
CA ASN A 244 24.56 -7.70 49.39
C ASN A 244 26.08 -7.49 49.45
N LYS A 245 26.74 -7.57 48.28
CA LYS A 245 28.17 -7.28 48.11
C LYS A 245 28.42 -6.56 46.79
N SER A 246 29.54 -5.85 46.71
CA SER A 246 30.04 -5.31 45.45
C SER A 246 30.64 -6.41 44.58
N ALA A 247 30.49 -6.30 43.26
CA ALA A 247 31.09 -7.22 42.30
C ALA A 247 32.52 -6.80 41.96
N ASP A 248 33.46 -7.74 42.11
CA ASP A 248 34.79 -7.64 41.51
C ASP A 248 34.78 -8.15 40.05
N ASN A 249 35.91 -8.03 39.35
CA ASN A 249 36.00 -8.45 37.95
C ASN A 249 35.75 -9.97 37.78
N ASN A 250 36.12 -10.79 38.76
CA ASN A 250 35.90 -12.24 38.67
C ASN A 250 34.41 -12.58 38.74
N MET A 251 33.67 -11.90 39.61
CA MET A 251 32.23 -12.03 39.73
C MET A 251 31.52 -11.55 38.46
N VAL A 252 31.95 -10.42 37.91
CA VAL A 252 31.42 -9.87 36.65
C VAL A 252 31.63 -10.86 35.51
N ASP A 253 32.83 -11.42 35.39
CA ASP A 253 33.14 -12.43 34.39
C ASP A 253 32.31 -13.70 34.61
N ALA A 254 32.18 -14.19 35.84
CA ALA A 254 31.40 -15.38 36.15
C ALA A 254 29.90 -15.22 35.82
N LEU A 255 29.30 -14.07 36.15
CA LEU A 255 27.90 -13.75 35.84
C LEU A 255 27.62 -13.67 34.34
N PHE A 256 28.54 -13.08 33.57
CA PHE A 256 28.41 -13.06 32.11
C PHE A 256 28.64 -14.44 31.50
N ASN A 257 29.63 -15.17 32.00
CA ASN A 257 30.00 -16.49 31.47
C ASN A 257 28.92 -17.56 31.69
N GLU A 258 27.99 -17.36 32.64
CA GLU A 258 26.87 -18.26 32.91
C GLU A 258 26.07 -18.59 31.63
N HIS A 259 25.73 -17.57 30.83
CA HIS A 259 24.87 -17.73 29.63
C HIS A 259 25.46 -17.16 28.33
N ARG A 260 26.76 -16.80 28.30
CA ARG A 260 27.40 -16.24 27.09
C ARG A 260 27.34 -17.15 25.85
N ASN A 261 27.26 -18.46 26.05
CA ASN A 261 27.14 -19.45 24.97
C ASN A 261 25.88 -19.23 24.15
N VAL A 262 24.77 -18.87 24.80
CA VAL A 262 23.48 -18.63 24.15
C VAL A 262 23.59 -17.51 23.11
N ILE A 263 24.22 -16.38 23.47
CA ILE A 263 24.39 -15.24 22.56
C ILE A 263 25.22 -15.61 21.34
N VAL A 264 26.40 -16.22 21.57
CA VAL A 264 27.32 -16.52 20.47
C VAL A 264 26.75 -17.63 19.57
N PHE A 265 25.98 -18.56 20.14
CA PHE A 265 25.30 -19.62 19.41
C PHE A 265 24.15 -19.09 18.55
N GLU A 266 23.30 -18.21 19.08
CA GLU A 266 22.26 -17.53 18.27
C GLU A 266 22.89 -16.70 17.15
N GLY A 267 24.00 -16.00 17.43
CA GLY A 267 24.77 -15.28 16.42
C GLY A 267 25.37 -16.19 15.35
N LEU A 268 25.82 -17.40 15.71
CA LEU A 268 26.28 -18.40 14.75
C LEU A 268 25.12 -18.87 13.87
N GLY A 269 23.95 -19.17 14.43
CA GLY A 269 22.76 -19.56 13.67
C GLY A 269 22.36 -18.52 12.61
N ASN A 270 22.38 -17.23 12.96
CA ASN A 270 22.13 -16.15 11.99
C ASN A 270 23.18 -16.12 10.87
N THR A 271 24.45 -16.39 11.20
CA THR A 271 25.55 -16.43 10.23
C THR A 271 25.42 -17.63 9.29
N ILE A 272 24.99 -18.79 9.81
CA ILE A 272 24.68 -19.99 9.02
C ILE A 272 23.58 -19.68 8.00
N ASN A 273 22.46 -19.09 8.45
CA ASN A 273 21.35 -18.76 7.55
C ASN A 273 21.79 -17.84 6.39
N LEU A 274 22.60 -16.81 6.69
CA LEU A 274 23.15 -15.92 5.67
C LEU A 274 24.05 -16.66 4.67
N ALA A 275 24.88 -17.58 5.15
CA ALA A 275 25.73 -18.40 4.29
C ALA A 275 24.91 -19.34 3.41
N GLU A 276 23.88 -19.98 3.95
CA GLU A 276 22.99 -20.87 3.20
C GLU A 276 22.24 -20.13 2.09
N GLU A 277 21.74 -18.92 2.37
CA GLU A 277 21.09 -18.07 1.35
C GLU A 277 22.03 -17.75 0.18
N LEU A 278 23.30 -17.43 0.48
CA LEU A 278 24.32 -17.22 -0.56
C LEU A 278 24.63 -18.50 -1.35
N LEU A 279 24.61 -19.67 -0.70
CA LEU A 279 24.86 -20.94 -1.38
C LEU A 279 23.68 -21.39 -2.25
N GLU A 280 22.45 -21.02 -1.90
CA GLU A 280 21.22 -21.38 -2.63
C GLU A 280 20.92 -20.40 -3.79
N HIS A 281 21.14 -19.10 -3.58
CA HIS A 281 20.72 -18.04 -4.49
C HIS A 281 21.86 -17.17 -5.02
N GLY A 282 23.08 -17.36 -4.52
CA GLY A 282 24.24 -16.61 -4.97
C GLY A 282 24.77 -17.05 -6.33
N ILE A 283 25.70 -16.24 -6.87
CA ILE A 283 26.20 -16.37 -8.23
C ILE A 283 27.33 -17.41 -8.34
N LEU A 284 28.10 -17.62 -7.27
CA LEU A 284 29.15 -18.65 -7.28
C LEU A 284 28.50 -20.03 -7.18
N THR A 285 28.96 -20.96 -8.03
CA THR A 285 28.60 -22.37 -8.01
C THR A 285 29.71 -23.21 -7.37
N ASP A 286 29.49 -24.52 -7.23
CA ASP A 286 30.45 -25.51 -6.73
C ASP A 286 31.76 -25.63 -7.55
N GLU A 287 31.83 -24.99 -8.72
CA GLU A 287 33.07 -24.83 -9.49
C GLU A 287 34.08 -23.86 -8.86
N TYR A 288 33.63 -22.99 -7.94
CA TYR A 288 34.46 -22.00 -7.25
C TYR A 288 34.93 -22.53 -5.89
N LYS A 289 36.23 -22.36 -5.62
CA LYS A 289 36.82 -22.78 -4.34
C LYS A 289 36.12 -22.10 -3.15
N GLU A 290 35.81 -20.82 -3.30
CA GLU A 290 35.14 -19.99 -2.30
C GLU A 290 33.74 -20.51 -1.95
N TYR A 291 33.01 -21.06 -2.94
CA TYR A 291 31.74 -21.76 -2.69
C TYR A 291 31.97 -23.03 -1.87
N THR A 292 32.91 -23.88 -2.30
CA THR A 292 33.17 -25.17 -1.62
C THR A 292 33.72 -25.00 -0.20
N ASP A 293 34.53 -23.97 0.04
CA ASP A 293 35.05 -23.62 1.36
C ASP A 293 33.91 -23.14 2.27
N LEU A 294 33.03 -22.26 1.77
CA LEU A 294 31.87 -21.77 2.50
C LEU A 294 30.90 -22.91 2.83
N TYR A 295 30.55 -23.74 1.85
CA TYR A 295 29.70 -24.90 2.03
C TYR A 295 30.25 -25.85 3.10
N SER A 296 31.54 -26.19 3.02
CA SER A 296 32.18 -27.08 4.00
C SER A 296 32.14 -26.48 5.41
N LYS A 297 32.33 -25.16 5.55
CA LYS A 297 32.28 -24.49 6.86
C LYS A 297 30.86 -24.40 7.41
N VAL A 298 29.85 -24.23 6.56
CA VAL A 298 28.44 -24.30 6.97
C VAL A 298 28.12 -25.67 7.54
N GLU A 299 28.54 -26.75 6.88
CA GLU A 299 28.31 -28.12 7.35
C GLU A 299 29.05 -28.40 8.67
N GLU A 300 30.26 -27.87 8.85
CA GLU A 300 30.96 -27.90 10.14
C GLU A 300 30.18 -27.14 11.22
N ALA A 301 29.73 -25.92 10.91
CA ALA A 301 29.04 -25.04 11.84
C ALA A 301 27.70 -25.62 12.33
N LYS A 302 26.98 -26.38 11.49
CA LYS A 302 25.75 -27.08 11.87
C LYS A 302 25.94 -28.16 12.93
N ASN A 303 27.16 -28.66 13.12
CA ASN A 303 27.47 -29.64 14.16
C ASN A 303 27.76 -29.01 15.52
N ILE A 304 27.90 -27.67 15.59
CA ILE A 304 28.05 -26.95 16.85
C ILE A 304 26.71 -26.92 17.57
N THR A 305 26.73 -27.12 18.89
CA THR A 305 25.55 -27.04 19.76
C THR A 305 25.71 -25.93 20.79
N ILE A 306 24.61 -25.53 21.45
CA ILE A 306 24.66 -24.51 22.51
C ILE A 306 25.55 -24.91 23.69
N ASP A 307 25.70 -26.23 23.92
CA ASP A 307 26.57 -26.82 24.94
C ASP A 307 28.06 -26.86 24.55
N SER A 308 28.42 -26.52 23.30
CA SER A 308 29.82 -26.48 22.87
C SER A 308 30.60 -25.41 23.65
N PRO A 309 31.92 -25.59 23.86
CA PRO A 309 32.76 -24.57 24.48
C PRO A 309 32.64 -23.22 23.77
N TYR A 310 32.48 -22.13 24.54
CA TYR A 310 32.39 -20.76 24.00
C TYR A 310 33.45 -20.45 22.92
N SER A 311 34.71 -20.82 23.18
CA SER A 311 35.83 -20.59 22.26
C SER A 311 35.66 -21.28 20.92
N GLU A 312 34.98 -22.43 20.90
CA GLU A 312 34.68 -23.19 19.68
C GLU A 312 33.57 -22.49 18.89
N ILE A 313 32.44 -22.16 19.55
CA ILE A 313 31.32 -21.45 18.90
C ILE A 313 31.80 -20.11 18.31
N ALA A 314 32.57 -19.35 19.09
CA ALA A 314 33.10 -18.06 18.67
C ALA A 314 34.06 -18.19 17.47
N LEU A 315 34.96 -19.18 17.48
CA LEU A 315 35.91 -19.40 16.40
C LEU A 315 35.19 -19.78 15.09
N VAL A 316 34.27 -20.74 15.16
CA VAL A 316 33.49 -21.19 13.99
C VAL A 316 32.69 -20.04 13.39
N LYS A 317 32.04 -19.22 14.23
CA LYS A 317 31.31 -18.03 13.77
C LYS A 317 32.22 -17.05 13.02
N THR A 318 33.37 -16.70 13.59
CA THR A 318 34.32 -15.78 12.97
C THR A 318 34.88 -16.31 11.65
N GLU A 319 35.20 -17.60 11.58
CA GLU A 319 35.67 -18.23 10.34
C GLU A 319 34.58 -18.24 9.25
N LEU A 320 33.33 -18.50 9.64
CA LEU A 320 32.19 -18.47 8.71
C LEU A 320 31.93 -17.04 8.17
N GLU A 321 31.97 -16.02 9.03
CA GLU A 321 31.87 -14.60 8.63
C GLU A 321 32.98 -14.20 7.65
N ALA A 322 34.20 -14.69 7.85
CA ALA A 322 35.32 -14.44 6.94
C ALA A 322 35.07 -15.07 5.56
N LEU A 323 34.54 -16.29 5.52
CA LEU A 323 34.23 -16.98 4.26
C LEU A 323 33.08 -16.33 3.50
N ILE A 324 32.02 -15.85 4.19
CA ILE A 324 30.94 -15.06 3.58
C ILE A 324 31.51 -13.81 2.88
N ASN A 325 32.43 -13.10 3.53
CA ASN A 325 33.05 -11.91 2.94
C ASN A 325 33.87 -12.26 1.69
N ILE A 326 34.65 -13.35 1.74
CA ILE A 326 35.45 -13.82 0.59
C ILE A 326 34.55 -14.23 -0.58
N TYR A 327 33.45 -14.94 -0.31
CA TYR A 327 32.44 -15.30 -1.30
C TYR A 327 31.92 -14.04 -2.00
N ASN A 328 31.48 -13.05 -1.23
CA ASN A 328 30.88 -11.82 -1.76
C ASN A 328 31.88 -10.98 -2.58
N GLU A 329 33.12 -10.84 -2.12
CA GLU A 329 34.15 -10.13 -2.88
C GLU A 329 34.45 -10.83 -4.21
N THR A 330 34.46 -12.17 -4.23
CA THR A 330 34.66 -12.94 -5.47
C THR A 330 33.46 -12.81 -6.41
N ALA A 331 32.24 -12.84 -5.89
CA ALA A 331 31.03 -12.69 -6.68
C ALA A 331 30.94 -11.31 -7.35
N LYS A 332 31.41 -10.23 -6.69
CA LYS A 332 31.43 -8.86 -7.25
C LYS A 332 32.29 -8.74 -8.52
N ASP A 333 33.34 -9.54 -8.62
CA ASP A 333 34.27 -9.50 -9.75
C ASP A 333 33.81 -10.37 -10.94
N LEU A 334 32.72 -11.13 -10.78
CA LEU A 334 32.18 -11.94 -11.87
C LEU A 334 31.36 -11.10 -12.86
N PRO A 335 31.68 -11.17 -14.17
CA PRO A 335 30.84 -10.54 -15.17
C PRO A 335 29.49 -11.27 -15.23
N VAL A 336 28.40 -10.53 -15.14
CA VAL A 336 27.06 -11.07 -15.43
C VAL A 336 27.06 -11.57 -16.87
N LYS A 337 26.97 -12.88 -17.06
CA LYS A 337 26.92 -13.50 -18.39
C LYS A 337 25.47 -13.72 -18.79
N ILE A 338 24.92 -12.80 -19.56
CA ILE A 338 23.62 -12.98 -20.21
C ILE A 338 23.81 -13.86 -21.44
N SER A 339 23.10 -14.98 -21.50
CA SER A 339 23.06 -15.86 -22.67
C SER A 339 21.65 -15.88 -23.25
N VAL A 340 21.54 -15.78 -24.58
CA VAL A 340 20.26 -15.75 -25.29
C VAL A 340 20.15 -17.02 -26.12
N ASN A 341 19.16 -17.86 -25.80
CA ASN A 341 18.81 -19.01 -26.63
C ASN A 341 17.63 -18.66 -27.54
N TYR A 342 17.91 -18.27 -28.79
CA TYR A 342 16.90 -17.90 -29.77
C TYR A 342 15.99 -19.06 -30.20
N ASN A 343 16.35 -20.32 -29.89
CA ASN A 343 15.50 -21.49 -30.15
C ASN A 343 14.47 -21.72 -29.03
N ASN A 344 14.60 -21.04 -27.89
CA ASN A 344 13.67 -21.14 -26.78
C ASN A 344 12.75 -19.92 -26.73
N ILE A 345 11.72 -19.94 -27.58
CA ILE A 345 10.72 -18.86 -27.63
C ILE A 345 9.74 -19.04 -26.45
N ILE A 346 9.77 -18.13 -25.48
CA ILE A 346 8.91 -18.16 -24.29
C ILE A 346 7.53 -17.58 -24.59
N LYS A 347 7.48 -16.46 -25.33
CA LYS A 347 6.25 -15.76 -25.69
C LYS A 347 6.50 -14.85 -26.89
N ASN A 348 5.52 -14.75 -27.79
CA ASN A 348 5.48 -13.68 -28.78
C ASN A 348 4.93 -12.42 -28.11
N ILE A 349 5.69 -11.32 -28.15
CA ILE A 349 5.24 -10.03 -27.62
C ILE A 349 4.31 -9.41 -28.67
N PRO A 350 3.02 -9.20 -28.36
CA PRO A 350 2.09 -8.61 -29.33
C PRO A 350 2.31 -7.10 -29.42
N ASP A 351 2.11 -6.53 -30.62
CA ASP A 351 2.37 -5.11 -30.86
C ASP A 351 1.48 -4.18 -30.00
N TYR A 352 0.22 -4.56 -29.75
CA TYR A 352 -0.71 -3.82 -28.87
C TYR A 352 -0.21 -3.69 -27.42
N MET A 353 0.80 -4.46 -27.01
CA MET A 353 1.44 -4.28 -25.69
C MET A 353 2.12 -2.90 -25.58
N PHE A 354 2.54 -2.32 -26.71
CA PHE A 354 3.13 -0.99 -26.80
C PHE A 354 2.07 0.05 -27.17
N GLY A 355 0.99 0.07 -26.41
CA GLY A 355 -0.13 0.99 -26.62
C GLY A 355 0.00 2.33 -25.89
N VAL A 356 -0.83 3.30 -26.29
CA VAL A 356 -0.95 4.61 -25.63
C VAL A 356 -2.43 5.00 -25.45
N ASN A 357 -2.70 5.87 -24.49
CA ASN A 357 -4.02 6.46 -24.26
C ASN A 357 -4.08 7.86 -24.89
N HIS A 358 -5.12 8.15 -25.68
CA HIS A 358 -5.32 9.46 -26.31
C HIS A 358 -6.74 9.97 -26.11
N ARG A 359 -6.93 11.29 -26.15
CA ARG A 359 -8.22 11.94 -25.77
C ARG A 359 -8.57 13.10 -26.69
N TYR A 360 -9.83 13.53 -26.68
CA TYR A 360 -10.35 14.58 -27.58
C TYR A 360 -10.08 16.02 -27.10
N HIS A 361 -9.93 16.25 -25.81
CA HIS A 361 -9.84 17.60 -25.25
C HIS A 361 -8.46 18.23 -25.46
N MET A 362 -8.40 19.57 -25.34
CA MET A 362 -7.19 20.37 -25.62
C MET A 362 -6.60 20.07 -27.01
N ASP A 363 -7.46 20.00 -28.03
CA ASP A 363 -7.08 19.69 -29.41
C ASP A 363 -6.22 18.42 -29.50
N GLY A 364 -6.68 17.35 -28.84
CA GLY A 364 -5.94 16.11 -28.71
C GLY A 364 -4.64 16.28 -27.92
N TYR A 365 -4.67 16.89 -26.74
CA TYR A 365 -3.46 17.22 -25.95
C TYR A 365 -2.38 17.97 -26.75
N GLY A 366 -2.78 18.85 -27.66
CA GLY A 366 -1.88 19.59 -28.53
C GLY A 366 -1.28 18.77 -29.67
N SER A 367 -1.83 17.59 -29.98
CA SER A 367 -1.47 16.81 -31.18
C SER A 367 -2.12 17.35 -32.45
N TYR A 368 -3.26 18.03 -32.33
CA TYR A 368 -4.08 18.48 -33.45
C TYR A 368 -4.06 20.01 -33.58
N ASN A 369 -3.97 20.49 -34.81
CA ASN A 369 -4.07 21.89 -35.15
C ASN A 369 -5.48 22.19 -35.69
N PRO A 370 -6.35 22.86 -34.92
CA PRO A 370 -7.74 23.11 -35.34
C PRO A 370 -7.87 24.10 -36.50
N GLU A 371 -6.88 24.97 -36.73
CA GLU A 371 -6.90 25.93 -37.86
C GLU A 371 -6.66 25.22 -39.20
N THR A 372 -5.74 24.25 -39.20
CA THR A 372 -5.39 23.49 -40.41
C THR A 372 -6.15 22.18 -40.53
N GLN A 373 -6.86 21.77 -39.47
CA GLN A 373 -7.55 20.49 -39.34
C GLN A 373 -6.64 19.28 -39.62
N ASN A 374 -5.42 19.31 -39.08
CA ASN A 374 -4.40 18.29 -39.27
C ASN A 374 -3.60 18.09 -37.98
N LEU A 375 -2.95 16.94 -37.83
CA LEU A 375 -1.96 16.75 -36.78
C LEU A 375 -0.77 17.70 -36.97
N TYR A 376 -0.17 18.16 -35.88
CA TYR A 376 1.12 18.82 -35.95
C TYR A 376 2.16 17.87 -36.54
N GLY A 377 2.93 18.35 -37.53
CA GLY A 377 3.91 17.52 -38.24
C GLY A 377 4.96 16.89 -37.32
N GLU A 378 5.39 17.60 -36.28
CA GLU A 378 6.31 17.08 -35.27
C GLU A 378 5.69 15.93 -34.46
N PHE A 379 4.45 16.10 -34.00
CA PHE A 379 3.72 15.03 -33.32
C PHE A 379 3.59 13.78 -34.19
N LYS A 380 3.20 13.95 -35.46
CA LYS A 380 3.09 12.85 -36.43
C LYS A 380 4.42 12.12 -36.61
N GLN A 381 5.53 12.86 -36.75
CA GLN A 381 6.86 12.26 -36.88
C GLN A 381 7.26 11.46 -35.64
N LEU A 382 7.02 12.00 -34.45
CA LEU A 382 7.35 11.35 -33.19
C LEU A 382 6.47 10.11 -32.95
N SER A 383 5.17 10.21 -33.20
CA SER A 383 4.23 9.10 -33.09
C SER A 383 4.60 7.94 -34.02
N ASN A 384 4.87 8.24 -35.30
CA ASN A 384 5.27 7.22 -36.27
C ASN A 384 6.63 6.58 -35.90
N SER A 385 7.53 7.34 -35.29
CA SER A 385 8.81 6.80 -34.79
C SER A 385 8.65 5.92 -33.55
N ALA A 386 7.67 6.24 -32.70
CA ALA A 386 7.32 5.43 -31.53
C ALA A 386 6.62 4.12 -31.92
N ASN A 387 5.92 4.11 -33.06
CA ASN A 387 5.25 2.94 -33.63
C ASN A 387 4.29 2.27 -32.61
N PHE A 388 3.32 3.04 -32.12
CA PHE A 388 2.33 2.55 -31.17
C PHE A 388 1.51 1.43 -31.80
N GLY A 389 1.53 0.24 -31.18
CA GLY A 389 0.76 -0.89 -31.69
C GLY A 389 -0.74 -0.74 -31.47
N SER A 390 -1.15 0.05 -30.48
CA SER A 390 -2.55 0.40 -30.25
C SER A 390 -2.73 1.79 -29.64
N VAL A 391 -3.87 2.42 -29.90
CA VAL A 391 -4.26 3.70 -29.28
C VAL A 391 -5.67 3.57 -28.71
N ARG A 392 -5.80 3.78 -27.40
CA ARG A 392 -7.08 3.81 -26.68
C ARG A 392 -7.70 5.20 -26.76
N TYR A 393 -8.91 5.33 -27.30
CA TYR A 393 -9.58 6.61 -27.55
C TYR A 393 -11.12 6.54 -27.43
N PRO A 394 -11.80 7.59 -26.96
CA PRO A 394 -11.26 8.67 -26.14
C PRO A 394 -10.97 8.11 -24.75
N GLY A 395 -9.71 7.91 -24.37
CA GLY A 395 -9.39 7.18 -23.15
C GLY A 395 -9.59 7.98 -21.85
N GLY A 396 -9.66 7.27 -20.72
CA GLY A 396 -9.81 7.86 -19.38
C GLY A 396 -11.24 8.30 -19.05
N ILE A 397 -11.43 8.92 -17.89
CA ILE A 397 -12.75 9.29 -17.34
C ILE A 397 -13.57 10.17 -18.29
N VAL A 398 -12.90 10.97 -19.13
CA VAL A 398 -13.55 11.83 -20.13
C VAL A 398 -14.37 11.06 -21.17
N ALA A 399 -14.09 9.77 -21.38
CA ALA A 399 -14.83 8.91 -22.29
C ALA A 399 -16.31 8.77 -21.89
N ASN A 400 -16.56 8.68 -20.58
CA ASN A 400 -17.84 8.25 -20.05
C ASN A 400 -19.02 9.18 -20.38
N LEU A 401 -18.72 10.44 -20.68
CA LEU A 401 -19.71 11.46 -21.05
C LEU A 401 -19.55 11.96 -22.50
N PHE A 402 -18.61 11.38 -23.25
CA PHE A 402 -18.32 11.77 -24.63
C PHE A 402 -19.39 11.23 -25.58
N GLN A 403 -20.00 12.13 -26.36
CA GLN A 403 -20.98 11.77 -27.39
C GLN A 403 -20.36 11.88 -28.78
N TRP A 404 -20.05 10.74 -29.38
CA TRP A 404 -19.27 10.65 -30.62
C TRP A 404 -19.96 11.32 -31.81
N LYS A 405 -21.29 11.26 -31.92
CA LYS A 405 -22.08 11.92 -32.98
C LYS A 405 -21.89 13.43 -33.01
N ARG A 406 -21.55 14.06 -31.88
CA ARG A 406 -21.24 15.50 -31.80
C ARG A 406 -19.84 15.85 -32.27
N SER A 407 -19.02 14.84 -32.52
CA SER A 407 -17.60 14.98 -32.85
C SER A 407 -17.26 14.64 -34.30
N ILE A 408 -18.26 14.31 -35.12
CA ILE A 408 -18.11 13.95 -36.53
C ILE A 408 -18.67 15.04 -37.44
N GLY A 409 -18.31 15.00 -38.72
CA GLY A 409 -18.71 16.00 -39.70
C GLY A 409 -18.04 17.36 -39.52
N ASP A 410 -18.58 18.38 -40.19
CA ASP A 410 -18.01 19.73 -40.24
C ASP A 410 -17.85 20.35 -38.84
N VAL A 411 -16.64 20.81 -38.51
CA VAL A 411 -16.29 21.38 -37.20
C VAL A 411 -17.23 22.52 -36.79
N GLU A 412 -17.69 23.34 -37.73
CA GLU A 412 -18.59 24.47 -37.47
C GLU A 412 -19.98 24.05 -36.98
N ASN A 413 -20.39 22.81 -37.27
CA ASN A 413 -21.68 22.24 -36.88
C ASN A 413 -21.58 21.36 -35.63
N ARG A 414 -20.38 21.10 -35.11
CA ARG A 414 -20.15 20.25 -33.95
C ARG A 414 -20.69 20.92 -32.68
N ILE A 415 -21.38 20.14 -31.86
CA ILE A 415 -21.90 20.57 -30.56
C ILE A 415 -20.83 20.31 -29.50
N THR A 416 -20.69 21.21 -28.53
CA THR A 416 -19.72 21.02 -27.44
C THR A 416 -20.03 19.76 -26.62
N THR A 417 -18.98 19.15 -26.07
CA THR A 417 -19.07 17.96 -25.21
C THR A 417 -18.52 18.28 -23.82
N ILE A 418 -19.03 17.62 -22.79
CA ILE A 418 -18.59 17.80 -21.41
C ILE A 418 -17.16 17.28 -21.26
N HIS A 419 -16.30 18.01 -20.55
CA HIS A 419 -15.02 17.48 -20.09
C HIS A 419 -15.30 16.61 -18.86
N GLY A 420 -14.93 15.34 -18.88
CA GLY A 420 -15.30 14.20 -17.99
C GLY A 420 -15.86 14.38 -16.56
N ASN A 421 -15.75 15.55 -15.92
CA ASN A 421 -16.46 15.91 -14.70
C ASN A 421 -17.54 16.98 -14.89
N TRP A 422 -18.57 16.88 -14.05
CA TRP A 422 -19.74 17.76 -14.03
C TRP A 422 -19.44 19.19 -13.57
N ASN A 423 -18.20 19.57 -13.30
CA ASN A 423 -17.83 20.93 -12.90
C ASN A 423 -16.91 21.62 -13.92
N GLU A 424 -16.54 20.91 -14.99
CA GLU A 424 -15.64 21.41 -16.02
C GLU A 424 -16.43 22.04 -17.19
N PRO A 425 -15.80 22.95 -17.96
CA PRO A 425 -16.46 23.58 -19.10
C PRO A 425 -16.68 22.58 -20.24
N THR A 426 -17.63 22.89 -21.10
CA THR A 426 -17.84 22.15 -22.35
C THR A 426 -16.75 22.54 -23.35
N ILE A 427 -16.40 21.61 -24.24
CA ILE A 427 -15.30 21.75 -25.19
C ILE A 427 -15.81 21.38 -26.58
N THR A 428 -15.49 22.18 -27.59
CA THR A 428 -15.69 21.78 -28.98
C THR A 428 -14.73 20.64 -29.32
N PRO A 429 -15.21 19.46 -29.73
CA PRO A 429 -14.36 18.32 -30.06
C PRO A 429 -13.71 18.53 -31.44
N ASN A 430 -12.72 19.42 -31.51
CA ASN A 430 -11.96 19.69 -32.74
C ASN A 430 -11.19 18.45 -33.22
N PHE A 431 -10.67 17.67 -32.26
CA PHE A 431 -10.13 16.34 -32.49
C PHE A 431 -11.19 15.31 -32.08
N GLY A 432 -12.07 14.98 -33.03
CA GLY A 432 -13.22 14.10 -32.83
C GLY A 432 -12.96 12.67 -33.28
N LEU A 433 -14.04 11.89 -33.45
CA LEU A 433 -13.94 10.48 -33.86
C LEU A 433 -13.22 10.33 -35.21
N ASP A 434 -13.56 11.15 -36.20
CA ASP A 434 -12.99 11.03 -37.55
C ASP A 434 -11.50 11.38 -37.58
N GLU A 435 -11.08 12.40 -36.84
CA GLU A 435 -9.67 12.77 -36.75
C GLU A 435 -8.86 11.69 -36.02
N ALA A 436 -9.41 11.14 -34.94
CA ALA A 436 -8.76 10.08 -34.18
C ALA A 436 -8.65 8.78 -34.98
N ALA A 437 -9.72 8.34 -35.64
CA ALA A 437 -9.72 7.12 -36.43
C ALA A 437 -8.74 7.21 -37.61
N ARG A 438 -8.74 8.32 -38.37
CA ARG A 438 -7.76 8.56 -39.45
C ARG A 438 -6.32 8.54 -38.95
N TYR A 439 -6.05 9.25 -37.85
CA TYR A 439 -4.72 9.25 -37.25
C TYR A 439 -4.26 7.83 -36.86
N ILE A 440 -5.08 7.11 -36.09
CA ILE A 440 -4.71 5.84 -35.49
C ILE A 440 -4.59 4.75 -36.55
N ILE A 441 -5.53 4.69 -37.49
CA ILE A 441 -5.67 3.56 -38.41
C ILE A 441 -4.95 3.83 -39.72
N ASP A 442 -5.19 4.99 -40.35
CA ASP A 442 -4.65 5.28 -41.68
C ASP A 442 -3.23 5.86 -41.64
N GLU A 443 -2.91 6.69 -40.64
CA GLU A 443 -1.63 7.42 -40.60
C GLU A 443 -0.54 6.75 -39.78
N SER A 444 -0.90 6.10 -38.66
CA SER A 444 0.06 5.41 -37.78
C SER A 444 0.00 3.88 -37.87
N ASN A 445 -1.01 3.30 -38.54
CA ASN A 445 -1.20 1.86 -38.68
C ASN A 445 -1.28 1.14 -37.32
N GLY A 446 -1.83 1.81 -36.31
CA GLY A 446 -2.12 1.26 -34.98
C GLY A 446 -3.53 0.66 -34.88
N GLU A 447 -3.75 -0.15 -33.86
CA GLU A 447 -5.09 -0.66 -33.52
C GLU A 447 -5.85 0.32 -32.62
N MET A 448 -7.08 0.68 -33.00
CA MET A 448 -7.93 1.51 -32.15
C MET A 448 -8.63 0.65 -31.09
N ILE A 449 -8.52 1.07 -29.82
CA ILE A 449 -9.37 0.57 -28.72
C ILE A 449 -10.36 1.68 -28.39
N TYR A 450 -11.62 1.51 -28.81
CA TYR A 450 -12.63 2.54 -28.62
C TYR A 450 -13.27 2.47 -27.24
N VAL A 451 -13.30 3.57 -26.49
CA VAL A 451 -13.94 3.63 -25.17
C VAL A 451 -15.31 4.32 -25.31
N TYR A 452 -16.38 3.55 -25.17
CA TYR A 452 -17.74 4.04 -25.31
C TYR A 452 -18.25 4.72 -24.02
N GLY A 453 -19.02 5.79 -24.18
CA GLY A 453 -19.54 6.61 -23.09
C GLY A 453 -20.70 5.96 -22.32
N PHE A 454 -20.40 5.14 -21.31
CA PHE A 454 -21.43 4.47 -20.49
C PHE A 454 -22.28 5.42 -19.62
N GLY A 455 -21.74 6.59 -19.26
CA GLY A 455 -22.38 7.51 -18.33
C GLY A 455 -23.66 8.13 -18.89
N ASN A 456 -23.67 8.51 -20.17
CA ASN A 456 -24.83 9.14 -20.83
C ASN A 456 -25.21 8.52 -22.19
N GLY A 457 -24.55 7.44 -22.62
CA GLY A 457 -24.88 6.72 -23.85
C GLY A 457 -26.01 5.69 -23.69
N SER A 458 -26.23 4.93 -24.77
CA SER A 458 -27.21 3.84 -24.86
C SER A 458 -26.70 2.72 -25.76
N ALA A 459 -27.26 1.52 -25.61
CA ALA A 459 -26.85 0.36 -26.41
C ALA A 459 -27.09 0.55 -27.91
N LEU A 460 -28.20 1.21 -28.29
CA LEU A 460 -28.48 1.54 -29.69
C LEU A 460 -27.48 2.55 -30.27
N ASP A 461 -27.09 3.57 -29.50
CA ASP A 461 -26.07 4.53 -29.96
C ASP A 461 -24.67 3.89 -30.08
N ALA A 462 -24.36 2.90 -29.25
CA ALA A 462 -23.16 2.08 -29.40
C ALA A 462 -23.21 1.19 -30.65
N ALA A 463 -24.38 0.65 -31.00
CA ALA A 463 -24.58 -0.09 -32.24
C ALA A 463 -24.40 0.82 -33.48
N ASP A 464 -24.97 2.03 -33.45
CA ASP A 464 -24.74 3.06 -34.48
C ASP A 464 -23.25 3.39 -34.65
N LEU A 465 -22.50 3.46 -33.54
CA LEU A 465 -21.05 3.67 -33.60
C LEU A 465 -20.33 2.50 -34.30
N VAL A 466 -20.71 1.26 -34.00
CA VAL A 466 -20.13 0.09 -34.67
C VAL A 466 -20.45 0.13 -36.16
N GLU A 467 -21.68 0.49 -36.53
CA GLU A 467 -22.08 0.66 -37.93
C GLU A 467 -21.23 1.74 -38.61
N TYR A 468 -21.11 2.91 -37.97
CA TYR A 468 -20.28 4.01 -38.43
C TYR A 468 -18.83 3.58 -38.65
N LEU A 469 -18.25 2.79 -37.75
CA LEU A 469 -16.84 2.41 -37.82
C LEU A 469 -16.57 1.23 -38.77
N ASN A 470 -17.49 0.27 -38.89
CA ASN A 470 -17.19 -1.05 -39.45
C ASN A 470 -18.03 -1.47 -40.65
N CYS A 471 -19.22 -0.92 -40.86
CA CYS A 471 -20.07 -1.36 -41.97
C CYS A 471 -19.66 -0.76 -43.31
N GLU A 472 -19.85 -1.52 -44.39
CA GLU A 472 -19.74 -1.00 -45.75
C GLU A 472 -20.93 -0.08 -46.06
N VAL A 473 -20.72 0.88 -46.96
CA VAL A 473 -21.77 1.82 -47.38
C VAL A 473 -22.97 1.04 -47.93
N GLY A 474 -24.15 1.28 -47.34
CA GLY A 474 -25.42 0.66 -47.74
C GLY A 474 -25.81 -0.62 -46.98
N GLU A 475 -25.01 -1.11 -46.02
CA GLU A 475 -25.38 -2.29 -45.23
C GLU A 475 -26.42 -1.99 -44.13
N ASN A 476 -26.45 -0.77 -43.57
CA ASN A 476 -27.38 -0.24 -42.55
C ASN A 476 -28.09 -1.32 -41.69
N PRO A 477 -27.35 -2.17 -40.95
CA PRO A 477 -27.93 -3.27 -40.19
C PRO A 477 -28.73 -2.80 -38.96
N ASN A 478 -28.45 -1.62 -38.41
CA ASN A 478 -29.19 -1.08 -37.26
C ASN A 478 -30.52 -0.41 -37.68
N GLY A 479 -30.68 -0.11 -38.97
CA GLY A 479 -31.80 0.68 -39.48
C GLY A 479 -31.65 2.17 -39.13
N GLY A 480 -32.64 2.99 -39.47
CA GLY A 480 -32.56 4.43 -39.18
C GLY A 480 -31.60 5.17 -40.11
N ILE A 481 -30.73 6.03 -39.57
CA ILE A 481 -29.68 6.73 -40.33
C ILE A 481 -28.64 5.69 -40.78
N ASP A 482 -28.29 5.68 -42.06
CA ASP A 482 -27.17 4.87 -42.57
C ASP A 482 -25.86 5.51 -42.13
N TRP A 483 -25.27 4.99 -41.06
CA TRP A 483 -24.08 5.57 -40.46
C TRP A 483 -22.82 5.32 -41.28
N ALA A 484 -22.79 4.29 -42.12
CA ALA A 484 -21.72 4.07 -43.09
C ALA A 484 -21.75 5.15 -44.19
N GLU A 485 -22.94 5.55 -44.66
CA GLU A 485 -23.12 6.67 -45.59
C GLU A 485 -22.74 8.01 -44.93
N VAL A 486 -23.06 8.22 -43.65
CA VAL A 486 -22.58 9.40 -42.90
C VAL A 486 -21.05 9.42 -42.84
N ARG A 487 -20.39 8.30 -42.51
CA ARG A 487 -18.92 8.19 -42.51
C ARG A 487 -18.34 8.52 -43.89
N ALA A 488 -18.95 8.01 -44.96
CA ALA A 488 -18.53 8.30 -46.33
C ALA A 488 -18.65 9.79 -46.67
N ASN A 489 -19.75 10.43 -46.29
CA ASN A 489 -19.97 11.87 -46.48
C ASN A 489 -19.01 12.73 -45.63
N ASN A 490 -18.58 12.23 -44.47
CA ASN A 490 -17.53 12.84 -43.65
C ASN A 490 -16.11 12.64 -44.24
N GLY A 491 -15.99 12.00 -45.40
CA GLY A 491 -14.75 11.88 -46.16
C GLY A 491 -14.02 10.54 -46.01
N HIS A 492 -14.63 9.54 -45.37
CA HIS A 492 -14.03 8.22 -45.19
C HIS A 492 -14.98 7.09 -45.60
N ALA A 493 -15.00 6.74 -46.89
CA ALA A 493 -15.94 5.74 -47.41
C ALA A 493 -15.69 4.32 -46.88
N LYS A 494 -14.44 3.93 -46.66
CA LYS A 494 -14.10 2.56 -46.23
C LYS A 494 -14.38 2.36 -44.74
N PRO A 495 -14.68 1.13 -44.29
CA PRO A 495 -14.65 0.80 -42.86
C PRO A 495 -13.28 1.03 -42.24
N TYR A 496 -13.28 1.51 -40.99
CA TYR A 496 -12.10 1.58 -40.13
C TYR A 496 -11.73 0.21 -39.52
N ASN A 497 -12.69 -0.72 -39.44
CA ASN A 497 -12.50 -2.09 -38.91
C ASN A 497 -11.99 -2.11 -37.45
N VAL A 498 -12.58 -1.29 -36.60
CA VAL A 498 -12.27 -1.23 -35.17
C VAL A 498 -12.76 -2.51 -34.50
N LYS A 499 -11.87 -3.23 -33.82
CA LYS A 499 -12.18 -4.54 -33.22
C LYS A 499 -12.44 -4.48 -31.72
N LEU A 500 -11.79 -3.57 -31.01
CA LEU A 500 -11.77 -3.57 -29.55
C LEU A 500 -12.59 -2.39 -29.02
N PHE A 501 -13.63 -2.70 -28.27
CA PHE A 501 -14.49 -1.71 -27.62
C PHE A 501 -14.49 -1.94 -26.12
N GLU A 502 -14.36 -0.87 -25.36
CA GLU A 502 -14.48 -0.86 -23.91
C GLU A 502 -15.71 -0.03 -23.53
N ILE A 503 -16.61 -0.58 -22.73
CA ILE A 503 -17.85 0.11 -22.33
C ILE A 503 -17.61 0.85 -21.02
N GLY A 504 -17.52 2.18 -21.07
CA GLY A 504 -17.17 3.00 -19.91
C GLY A 504 -15.69 2.90 -19.53
N ASN A 505 -15.30 3.65 -18.51
CA ASN A 505 -13.93 3.70 -17.98
C ASN A 505 -13.98 4.03 -16.49
N GLU A 506 -13.34 3.22 -15.63
CA GLU A 506 -13.09 3.54 -14.20
C GLU A 506 -14.32 4.08 -13.48
N VAL A 507 -15.46 3.51 -13.81
CA VAL A 507 -16.74 3.86 -13.19
C VAL A 507 -16.72 3.54 -11.68
N ASP A 508 -15.76 2.73 -11.20
CA ASP A 508 -15.41 2.49 -9.80
C ASP A 508 -14.56 3.59 -9.12
N GLU A 509 -14.01 4.56 -9.87
CA GLU A 509 -13.11 5.58 -9.32
C GLU A 509 -13.81 6.92 -9.06
N GLY A 510 -15.04 6.88 -8.53
CA GLY A 510 -15.82 8.10 -8.27
C GLY A 510 -16.79 8.48 -9.39
N CYS A 511 -16.80 7.71 -10.48
CA CYS A 511 -17.51 8.00 -11.71
C CYS A 511 -18.67 7.05 -12.00
N GLY A 512 -19.50 6.71 -11.00
CA GLY A 512 -20.63 5.80 -11.24
C GLY A 512 -21.87 6.40 -11.90
N TYR A 513 -21.90 7.70 -12.23
CA TYR A 513 -22.97 8.37 -12.98
C TYR A 513 -24.41 8.03 -12.52
N TRP A 514 -25.24 7.53 -13.42
CA TRP A 514 -26.61 7.13 -13.15
C TRP A 514 -26.72 5.99 -12.14
N MET A 515 -25.63 5.28 -11.83
CA MET A 515 -25.60 4.20 -10.83
C MET A 515 -25.48 4.73 -9.39
N GLN A 516 -25.17 6.02 -9.18
CA GLN A 516 -25.00 6.60 -7.85
C GLN A 516 -26.34 6.89 -7.16
N ASN A 517 -26.37 6.85 -5.82
CA ASN A 517 -27.55 7.23 -5.04
C ASN A 517 -27.83 8.75 -5.09
N SER A 518 -26.80 9.57 -5.30
CA SER A 518 -26.89 11.02 -5.51
C SER A 518 -25.64 11.50 -6.27
N PRO A 519 -25.73 12.45 -7.22
CA PRO A 519 -24.58 12.95 -7.99
C PRO A 519 -23.48 13.59 -7.14
N ASP A 520 -23.82 14.06 -5.93
CA ASP A 520 -22.91 14.78 -5.05
C ASP A 520 -22.27 13.83 -3.98
N GLN A 521 -22.59 12.52 -3.99
CA GLN A 521 -22.07 11.55 -3.01
C GLN A 521 -21.66 10.23 -3.67
N TRP A 522 -20.35 10.01 -3.76
CA TRP A 522 -19.80 8.71 -4.13
C TRP A 522 -20.08 7.65 -3.08
N SER A 523 -20.69 6.54 -3.48
CA SER A 523 -21.03 5.42 -2.59
C SER A 523 -20.74 4.05 -3.20
N GLY A 524 -20.20 3.97 -4.42
CA GLY A 524 -20.39 2.80 -5.27
C GLY A 524 -19.14 2.01 -5.64
N ASN A 525 -18.89 0.87 -5.00
CA ASN A 525 -18.10 -0.22 -5.61
C ASN A 525 -18.61 -1.63 -5.25
N GLY A 526 -19.81 -1.70 -4.67
CA GLY A 526 -20.42 -2.93 -4.18
C GLY A 526 -21.07 -3.77 -5.27
N LEU A 527 -21.57 -4.95 -4.86
CA LEU A 527 -22.20 -5.91 -5.76
C LEU A 527 -23.47 -5.35 -6.42
N ASP A 528 -24.23 -4.49 -5.74
CA ASP A 528 -25.44 -3.87 -6.31
C ASP A 528 -25.11 -2.94 -7.49
N VAL A 529 -24.07 -2.11 -7.34
CA VAL A 529 -23.60 -1.22 -8.43
C VAL A 529 -23.01 -2.05 -9.57
N ALA A 530 -22.28 -3.11 -9.25
CA ALA A 530 -21.76 -4.03 -10.26
C ALA A 530 -22.88 -4.73 -11.05
N ARG A 531 -24.00 -5.08 -10.39
CA ARG A 531 -25.21 -5.60 -11.05
C ARG A 531 -25.86 -4.56 -11.95
N MET A 532 -26.01 -3.32 -11.50
CA MET A 532 -26.52 -2.22 -12.34
C MET A 532 -25.66 -2.03 -13.60
N TYR A 533 -24.33 -2.02 -13.45
CA TYR A 533 -23.43 -1.89 -14.59
C TYR A 533 -23.52 -3.10 -15.55
N ALA A 534 -23.61 -4.31 -15.02
CA ALA A 534 -23.68 -5.54 -15.82
C ALA A 534 -25.02 -5.72 -16.55
N GLU A 535 -26.14 -5.52 -15.86
CA GLU A 535 -27.48 -5.95 -16.29
C GLU A 535 -28.43 -4.78 -16.61
N GLY A 536 -27.98 -3.55 -16.34
CA GLY A 536 -28.84 -2.38 -16.40
C GLY A 536 -29.73 -2.28 -15.17
N ALA A 537 -30.50 -1.19 -15.07
CA ALA A 537 -31.46 -1.02 -13.99
C ALA A 537 -32.53 0.02 -14.31
N VAL A 538 -33.72 -0.17 -13.74
CA VAL A 538 -34.68 0.92 -13.57
C VAL A 538 -34.15 1.85 -12.48
N ARG A 539 -34.06 3.14 -12.79
CA ARG A 539 -33.48 4.17 -11.94
C ARG A 539 -34.50 5.25 -11.64
N GLU A 540 -34.75 5.46 -10.35
CA GLU A 540 -35.50 6.61 -9.84
C GLU A 540 -34.53 7.74 -9.51
N PHE A 541 -34.85 8.94 -9.99
CA PHE A 541 -34.17 10.18 -9.68
C PHE A 541 -35.16 11.10 -8.97
N VAL A 542 -34.76 11.64 -7.80
CA VAL A 542 -35.63 12.48 -6.97
C VAL A 542 -35.08 13.89 -6.92
N LYS A 543 -35.81 14.86 -7.50
CA LYS A 543 -35.42 16.28 -7.57
C LYS A 543 -33.96 16.47 -8.06
N GLU A 544 -33.62 15.71 -9.09
CA GLU A 544 -32.32 15.78 -9.75
C GLU A 544 -32.14 17.11 -10.47
N LYS A 545 -30.89 17.60 -10.57
CA LYS A 545 -30.55 18.78 -11.35
C LYS A 545 -30.86 18.50 -12.83
N VAL A 546 -31.54 19.41 -13.53
CA VAL A 546 -31.65 19.30 -14.99
C VAL A 546 -30.32 19.65 -15.66
N ALA A 547 -30.20 19.43 -16.97
CA ALA A 547 -29.04 19.81 -17.76
C ALA A 547 -29.43 20.57 -19.04
N GLU A 548 -28.45 21.17 -19.69
CA GLU A 548 -28.56 21.64 -21.07
C GLU A 548 -28.05 20.55 -22.01
N ILE A 549 -28.33 20.67 -23.32
CA ILE A 549 -27.98 19.62 -24.28
C ILE A 549 -26.47 19.35 -24.30
N ASP A 550 -25.66 20.41 -24.24
CA ASP A 550 -24.20 20.37 -24.32
C ASP A 550 -23.50 20.64 -23.00
N ASN A 551 -24.19 21.23 -22.03
CA ASN A 551 -23.65 21.57 -20.71
C ASN A 551 -24.38 20.83 -19.58
N TRP A 552 -23.66 19.96 -18.86
CA TRP A 552 -24.18 19.25 -17.69
C TRP A 552 -23.62 19.79 -16.37
N ASN A 553 -23.02 20.98 -16.37
CA ASN A 553 -22.30 21.49 -15.22
C ASN A 553 -23.21 21.66 -13.98
N THR A 554 -22.81 21.11 -12.83
CA THR A 554 -23.55 21.08 -11.54
C THR A 554 -23.04 22.06 -10.50
N SER A 555 -22.01 22.85 -10.83
CA SER A 555 -21.39 23.81 -9.93
C SER A 555 -22.44 24.74 -9.31
N ASN A 556 -22.18 25.22 -8.10
CA ASN A 556 -23.01 26.27 -7.48
C ASN A 556 -22.72 27.66 -8.09
N ASP A 557 -21.73 27.77 -8.97
CA ASP A 557 -21.47 28.96 -9.79
C ASP A 557 -22.56 29.11 -10.86
N LYS A 558 -23.51 30.02 -10.62
CA LYS A 558 -24.64 30.29 -11.52
C LYS A 558 -24.24 30.70 -12.93
N SER A 559 -23.00 31.16 -13.15
CA SER A 559 -22.52 31.51 -14.48
C SER A 559 -22.15 30.30 -15.35
N LYS A 560 -22.02 29.11 -14.73
CA LYS A 560 -21.61 27.86 -15.37
C LYS A 560 -22.68 26.78 -15.27
N ALA A 561 -23.46 26.81 -14.20
CA ALA A 561 -24.46 25.82 -13.85
C ALA A 561 -25.58 25.68 -14.89
N SER A 562 -25.77 24.46 -15.39
CA SER A 562 -26.77 24.12 -16.40
C SER A 562 -28.20 24.02 -15.86
N TYR A 563 -28.38 23.87 -14.54
CA TYR A 563 -29.69 23.59 -13.94
C TYR A 563 -30.48 24.84 -13.52
N PHE A 564 -29.89 26.04 -13.64
CA PHE A 564 -30.63 27.28 -13.41
C PHE A 564 -31.34 27.75 -14.69
N SER A 565 -32.47 28.41 -14.51
CA SER A 565 -33.11 29.16 -15.60
C SER A 565 -32.23 30.35 -16.04
N ASP A 566 -32.13 30.58 -17.35
CA ASP A 566 -31.51 31.77 -17.92
C ASP A 566 -32.51 32.94 -18.05
N GLY A 567 -33.81 32.67 -17.83
CA GLY A 567 -34.91 33.62 -17.94
C GLY A 567 -35.34 33.93 -19.38
N THR A 568 -34.97 33.09 -20.35
CA THR A 568 -35.28 33.29 -21.77
C THR A 568 -36.52 32.49 -22.21
N ALA A 569 -37.18 32.97 -23.26
CA ALA A 569 -38.31 32.29 -23.88
C ALA A 569 -37.86 31.03 -24.64
N ASN A 570 -38.70 30.00 -24.68
CA ASN A 570 -38.41 28.69 -25.30
C ASN A 570 -37.19 28.00 -24.69
N GLN A 571 -36.86 28.28 -23.43
CA GLN A 571 -35.80 27.59 -22.74
C GLN A 571 -36.09 26.08 -22.75
N LYS A 572 -35.05 25.28 -23.03
CA LYS A 572 -35.08 23.83 -22.95
C LYS A 572 -34.12 23.36 -21.89
N LYS A 573 -34.55 22.39 -21.10
CA LYS A 573 -33.70 21.63 -20.17
C LYS A 573 -33.94 20.14 -20.37
N TYR A 574 -33.02 19.31 -19.92
CA TYR A 574 -33.06 17.87 -20.13
C TYR A 574 -32.94 17.13 -18.80
N MET A 575 -33.68 16.04 -18.67
CA MET A 575 -33.47 15.04 -17.63
C MET A 575 -32.13 14.37 -17.87
N ARG A 576 -31.27 14.35 -16.86
CA ARG A 576 -29.97 13.67 -16.97
C ARG A 576 -30.19 12.19 -17.19
N TYR A 577 -29.33 11.55 -17.97
CA TYR A 577 -29.39 10.10 -18.19
C TYR A 577 -30.69 9.54 -18.78
N ALA A 578 -31.68 10.36 -19.14
CA ALA A 578 -32.80 9.91 -19.94
C ALA A 578 -32.30 9.33 -21.28
N ASN A 579 -33.19 8.65 -22.01
CA ASN A 579 -32.87 8.18 -23.36
C ASN A 579 -32.22 9.29 -24.19
N ASP A 580 -31.19 8.90 -24.94
CA ASP A 580 -30.30 9.86 -25.60
C ASP A 580 -31.07 10.75 -26.58
N VAL A 581 -30.53 11.93 -26.86
CA VAL A 581 -31.11 12.94 -27.75
C VAL A 581 -30.84 12.59 -29.22
N THR A 582 -30.70 11.29 -29.52
CA THR A 582 -30.25 10.75 -30.80
C THR A 582 -31.42 10.48 -31.75
N ASP A 583 -31.05 10.13 -32.97
CA ASP A 583 -31.91 9.73 -34.08
C ASP A 583 -32.62 8.39 -33.88
N GLN A 584 -32.15 7.56 -32.94
CA GLN A 584 -32.76 6.29 -32.56
C GLN A 584 -33.05 6.23 -31.06
N ILE A 585 -34.32 6.03 -30.72
CA ILE A 585 -34.78 5.93 -29.34
C ILE A 585 -35.51 4.60 -29.15
N ASP A 586 -35.06 3.77 -28.21
CA ASP A 586 -35.86 2.65 -27.73
C ASP A 586 -37.02 3.19 -26.88
N LYS A 587 -38.19 3.34 -27.51
CA LYS A 587 -39.39 3.85 -26.85
C LYS A 587 -39.86 2.98 -25.70
N SER A 588 -39.47 1.71 -25.64
CA SER A 588 -39.80 0.83 -24.52
C SER A 588 -38.99 1.16 -23.26
N LYS A 589 -37.85 1.83 -23.41
CA LYS A 589 -36.95 2.29 -22.33
C LYS A 589 -37.09 3.80 -22.03
N ALA A 590 -38.08 4.46 -22.63
CA ALA A 590 -38.35 5.89 -22.43
C ALA A 590 -38.68 6.22 -20.96
N VAL A 591 -38.59 7.50 -20.62
CA VAL A 591 -38.93 7.98 -19.26
C VAL A 591 -40.37 7.61 -18.92
N GLU A 592 -40.59 7.03 -17.75
CA GLU A 592 -41.92 6.64 -17.29
C GLU A 592 -42.77 7.90 -17.05
N SER A 593 -43.77 8.15 -17.89
CA SER A 593 -44.47 9.43 -17.93
C SER A 593 -45.11 9.84 -16.60
N ASP A 594 -45.64 8.86 -15.86
CA ASP A 594 -46.34 9.07 -14.59
C ASP A 594 -45.40 9.35 -13.42
N SER A 595 -44.09 9.16 -13.62
CA SER A 595 -43.05 9.43 -12.61
C SER A 595 -42.49 10.86 -12.68
N VAL A 596 -42.84 11.63 -13.73
CA VAL A 596 -42.19 12.92 -14.02
C VAL A 596 -42.83 14.06 -13.22
N HIS A 597 -42.01 14.74 -12.43
CA HIS A 597 -42.39 15.93 -11.68
C HIS A 597 -41.33 17.02 -11.84
N VAL A 598 -41.71 18.20 -12.35
CA VAL A 598 -40.77 19.32 -12.64
C VAL A 598 -40.95 20.43 -11.61
N TYR A 599 -39.85 20.85 -10.99
CA TYR A 599 -39.83 21.83 -9.91
C TYR A 599 -39.00 23.07 -10.28
N ILE A 600 -39.55 24.25 -10.03
CA ILE A 600 -38.88 25.54 -10.17
C ILE A 600 -38.85 26.19 -8.78
N ASN A 601 -37.66 26.39 -8.21
CA ASN A 601 -37.47 26.84 -6.82
C ASN A 601 -38.27 26.01 -5.79
N ASN A 602 -38.25 24.67 -5.97
CA ASN A 602 -39.02 23.70 -5.17
C ASN A 602 -40.55 23.74 -5.33
N GLU A 603 -41.10 24.61 -6.19
CA GLU A 603 -42.52 24.60 -6.55
C GLU A 603 -42.75 23.76 -7.81
N GLU A 604 -43.66 22.80 -7.73
CA GLU A 604 -43.99 21.93 -8.87
C GLU A 604 -44.80 22.69 -9.92
N TRP A 605 -44.41 22.56 -11.18
CA TRP A 605 -45.14 23.09 -12.33
C TRP A 605 -45.87 21.96 -13.05
N ALA A 606 -47.07 22.23 -13.57
CA ALA A 606 -47.91 21.20 -14.16
C ALA A 606 -47.43 20.83 -15.58
N ILE A 607 -47.45 19.53 -15.91
CA ILE A 607 -47.09 19.06 -17.24
C ILE A 607 -48.31 19.13 -18.16
N VAL A 608 -48.16 19.74 -19.33
CA VAL A 608 -49.19 19.83 -20.38
C VAL A 608 -48.72 19.13 -21.65
N LYS A 609 -49.67 18.56 -22.40
CA LYS A 609 -49.38 17.88 -23.67
C LYS A 609 -48.87 18.85 -24.76
N ASP A 610 -49.37 20.08 -24.74
CA ASP A 610 -49.08 21.09 -25.75
C ASP A 610 -49.04 22.47 -25.07
N ILE A 611 -47.83 22.97 -24.83
CA ILE A 611 -47.62 24.25 -24.14
C ILE A 611 -48.19 25.43 -24.93
N LYS A 612 -48.38 25.29 -26.26
CA LYS A 612 -48.94 26.35 -27.12
C LYS A 612 -50.43 26.64 -26.85
N LYS A 613 -51.08 25.86 -25.98
CA LYS A 613 -52.47 26.06 -25.55
C LYS A 613 -52.59 26.63 -24.14
N ALA A 614 -51.48 26.86 -23.45
CA ALA A 614 -51.46 27.37 -22.10
C ALA A 614 -51.51 28.90 -22.06
N ASP A 615 -52.12 29.47 -21.02
CA ASP A 615 -52.09 30.91 -20.78
C ASP A 615 -50.64 31.39 -20.54
N ALA A 616 -50.33 32.64 -20.92
CA ALA A 616 -48.98 33.24 -20.84
C ALA A 616 -48.34 33.18 -19.44
N ASN A 617 -49.14 33.16 -18.38
CA ASN A 617 -48.66 33.11 -16.99
C ASN A 617 -48.86 31.74 -16.32
N ALA A 618 -49.35 30.74 -17.07
CA ALA A 618 -49.57 29.41 -16.52
C ALA A 618 -48.22 28.75 -16.19
N ARG A 619 -48.07 28.28 -14.94
CA ARG A 619 -46.89 27.55 -14.46
C ARG A 619 -46.93 26.11 -14.98
N VAL A 620 -46.62 25.96 -16.26
CA VAL A 620 -46.69 24.69 -16.98
C VAL A 620 -45.42 24.43 -17.79
N VAL A 621 -45.16 23.16 -18.06
CA VAL A 621 -44.07 22.68 -18.93
C VAL A 621 -44.60 21.64 -19.92
N GLN A 622 -43.93 21.47 -21.06
CA GLN A 622 -44.15 20.33 -21.95
C GLN A 622 -42.94 19.41 -21.89
N VAL A 623 -43.18 18.11 -21.74
CA VAL A 623 -42.13 17.10 -21.61
C VAL A 623 -42.15 16.18 -22.83
N ASN A 624 -40.96 15.91 -23.39
CA ASN A 624 -40.74 14.80 -24.30
C ASN A 624 -40.15 13.62 -23.52
N TYR A 625 -40.97 12.61 -23.26
CA TYR A 625 -40.56 11.43 -22.50
C TYR A 625 -39.57 10.53 -23.24
N GLU A 626 -39.48 10.64 -24.57
CA GLU A 626 -38.57 9.84 -25.39
C GLU A 626 -37.10 10.26 -25.22
N ASN A 627 -36.84 11.55 -24.97
CA ASN A 627 -35.47 12.08 -24.83
C ASN A 627 -35.25 12.95 -23.57
N GLY A 628 -36.25 13.01 -22.69
CA GLY A 628 -36.19 13.79 -21.45
C GLY A 628 -36.19 15.31 -21.61
N GLU A 629 -36.51 15.86 -22.80
CA GLU A 629 -36.60 17.32 -23.02
C GLU A 629 -37.76 17.92 -22.21
N ILE A 630 -37.51 19.06 -21.55
CA ILE A 630 -38.46 19.89 -20.83
C ILE A 630 -38.47 21.26 -21.51
N LEU A 631 -39.58 21.59 -22.15
CA LEU A 631 -39.81 22.87 -22.84
C LEU A 631 -40.59 23.83 -21.93
N PHE A 632 -40.03 25.01 -21.74
CA PHE A 632 -40.62 26.11 -20.98
C PHE A 632 -41.30 27.15 -21.88
N GLY A 633 -42.02 28.09 -21.26
CA GLY A 633 -42.85 29.08 -21.95
C GLY A 633 -42.11 29.91 -23.00
N ASP A 634 -42.84 30.31 -24.04
CA ASP A 634 -42.31 31.05 -25.20
C ASP A 634 -42.51 32.57 -25.12
N GLY A 635 -43.02 33.06 -23.99
CA GLY A 635 -43.40 34.47 -23.78
C GLY A 635 -44.84 34.81 -24.21
N ILE A 636 -45.55 33.88 -24.84
CA ILE A 636 -46.97 33.98 -25.22
C ILE A 636 -47.78 32.87 -24.53
N ASN A 637 -47.24 31.66 -24.46
CA ASN A 637 -47.89 30.46 -23.93
C ASN A 637 -46.98 29.82 -22.88
N GLY A 638 -47.51 29.65 -21.67
CA GLY A 638 -46.76 29.18 -20.50
C GLY A 638 -45.79 30.23 -19.92
N ALA A 639 -45.57 30.15 -18.62
CA ALA A 639 -44.66 31.05 -17.91
C ALA A 639 -43.18 30.74 -18.25
N ILE A 640 -42.37 31.79 -18.29
CA ILE A 640 -40.91 31.69 -18.35
C ILE A 640 -40.39 31.57 -16.91
N PRO A 641 -39.62 30.53 -16.55
CA PRO A 641 -39.01 30.44 -15.23
C PRO A 641 -38.11 31.67 -14.97
N PRO A 642 -38.23 32.36 -13.83
CA PRO A 642 -37.40 33.53 -13.57
C PRO A 642 -35.91 33.20 -13.64
N LYS A 643 -35.11 34.11 -14.18
CA LYS A 643 -33.64 33.95 -14.26
C LYS A 643 -33.05 33.57 -12.90
N ASN A 644 -32.12 32.62 -12.90
CA ASN A 644 -31.48 32.02 -11.72
C ASN A 644 -32.38 31.17 -10.82
N SER A 645 -33.59 30.81 -11.27
CA SER A 645 -34.42 29.83 -10.55
C SER A 645 -33.82 28.44 -10.66
N ASP A 646 -33.78 27.70 -9.54
CA ASP A 646 -33.31 26.32 -9.47
C ASP A 646 -34.34 25.41 -10.14
N ILE A 647 -33.97 24.69 -11.20
CA ILE A 647 -34.83 23.75 -11.90
C ILE A 647 -34.40 22.31 -11.54
N ARG A 648 -35.35 21.56 -10.98
CA ARG A 648 -35.19 20.14 -10.63
C ARG A 648 -36.25 19.28 -11.28
N VAL A 649 -35.97 18.00 -11.42
CA VAL A 649 -36.94 17.02 -11.95
C VAL A 649 -36.83 15.69 -11.20
N SER A 650 -37.96 15.10 -10.86
CA SER A 650 -38.04 13.69 -10.47
C SER A 650 -38.55 12.87 -11.65
N TYR A 651 -37.99 11.68 -11.87
CA TYR A 651 -38.35 10.78 -12.98
C TYR A 651 -37.77 9.38 -12.74
N THR A 652 -38.39 8.39 -13.38
CA THR A 652 -37.93 7.01 -13.44
C THR A 652 -37.61 6.63 -14.89
N VAL A 653 -36.47 6.00 -15.12
CA VAL A 653 -36.02 5.58 -16.45
C VAL A 653 -35.19 4.30 -16.36
N TYR A 654 -35.28 3.44 -17.38
CA TYR A 654 -34.38 2.29 -17.50
C TYR A 654 -33.04 2.72 -18.09
N LYS A 655 -31.94 2.20 -17.53
CA LYS A 655 -30.58 2.41 -18.04
C LYS A 655 -29.97 1.08 -18.46
N ASP A 656 -29.43 1.07 -19.67
CA ASP A 656 -28.74 -0.06 -20.28
C ASP A 656 -27.53 -0.49 -19.47
N GLY A 657 -27.39 -1.80 -19.30
CA GLY A 657 -26.18 -2.43 -18.77
C GLY A 657 -25.28 -2.96 -19.87
N LEU A 658 -24.11 -3.46 -19.48
CA LEU A 658 -23.13 -4.06 -20.38
C LEU A 658 -23.73 -5.16 -21.28
N ALA A 659 -24.71 -5.94 -20.80
CA ALA A 659 -25.45 -6.90 -21.62
C ALA A 659 -26.14 -6.25 -22.83
N ASP A 660 -26.88 -5.15 -22.63
CA ASP A 660 -27.58 -4.46 -23.70
C ASP A 660 -26.59 -3.98 -24.76
N TYR A 661 -25.49 -3.32 -24.33
CA TYR A 661 -24.43 -2.86 -25.22
C TYR A 661 -23.83 -4.02 -26.03
N TYR A 662 -23.50 -5.12 -25.36
CA TYR A 662 -22.96 -6.31 -26.00
C TYR A 662 -23.91 -6.85 -27.07
N GLU A 663 -25.19 -7.01 -26.74
CA GLU A 663 -26.17 -7.58 -27.66
C GLU A 663 -26.41 -6.69 -28.88
N GLU A 664 -26.63 -5.38 -28.69
CA GLU A 664 -26.88 -4.47 -29.82
C GLU A 664 -25.64 -4.32 -30.71
N MET A 665 -24.44 -4.18 -30.14
CA MET A 665 -23.20 -4.10 -30.94
C MET A 665 -22.95 -5.37 -31.75
N LYS A 666 -23.22 -6.56 -31.17
CA LYS A 666 -23.03 -7.85 -31.85
C LYS A 666 -24.04 -8.11 -32.97
N LYS A 667 -25.21 -7.47 -32.94
CA LYS A 667 -26.17 -7.54 -34.06
C LYS A 667 -25.63 -6.84 -35.31
N VAL A 668 -24.88 -5.76 -35.13
CA VAL A 668 -24.26 -4.99 -36.21
C VAL A 668 -23.02 -5.71 -36.73
N ASP A 669 -22.08 -6.04 -35.84
CA ASP A 669 -20.85 -6.74 -36.19
C ASP A 669 -20.53 -7.82 -35.14
N PRO A 670 -20.68 -9.11 -35.45
CA PRO A 670 -20.43 -10.18 -34.49
C PRO A 670 -18.94 -10.34 -34.12
N ASP A 671 -18.02 -9.80 -34.92
CA ASP A 671 -16.58 -9.99 -34.78
C ASP A 671 -15.91 -9.01 -33.81
N VAL A 672 -16.55 -7.86 -33.53
CA VAL A 672 -16.06 -6.90 -32.52
C VAL A 672 -15.93 -7.56 -31.16
N LYS A 673 -15.08 -7.02 -30.29
CA LYS A 673 -14.89 -7.48 -28.92
C LYS A 673 -15.31 -6.39 -27.96
N VAL A 674 -16.24 -6.72 -27.07
CA VAL A 674 -16.82 -5.78 -26.11
C VAL A 674 -16.28 -6.09 -24.72
N TYR A 675 -15.51 -5.18 -24.16
CA TYR A 675 -14.83 -5.29 -22.88
C TYR A 675 -15.51 -4.46 -21.80
N SER A 676 -15.48 -4.95 -20.57
CA SER A 676 -15.91 -4.20 -19.39
C SER A 676 -14.86 -3.13 -19.03
N GLY A 677 -15.26 -1.86 -19.03
CA GLY A 677 -14.46 -0.75 -18.49
C GLY A 677 -14.56 -0.57 -16.97
N TYR A 678 -15.46 -1.32 -16.32
CA TYR A 678 -15.50 -1.50 -14.87
C TYR A 678 -14.60 -2.68 -14.50
N SER A 679 -13.50 -2.45 -13.78
CA SER A 679 -12.43 -3.45 -13.58
C SER A 679 -12.38 -4.09 -12.18
N ASN A 680 -13.51 -4.29 -11.49
CA ASN A 680 -13.54 -4.92 -10.16
C ASN A 680 -13.95 -6.41 -10.15
N SER A 681 -13.77 -7.11 -9.02
CA SER A 681 -14.18 -8.52 -8.91
C SER A 681 -15.69 -8.71 -8.81
N ASN A 682 -16.42 -7.66 -8.46
CA ASN A 682 -17.86 -7.71 -8.23
C ASN A 682 -18.63 -7.81 -9.54
N ILE A 683 -18.15 -7.20 -10.63
CA ILE A 683 -18.81 -7.35 -11.94
C ILE A 683 -18.71 -8.79 -12.44
N ALA A 684 -17.53 -9.40 -12.37
CA ALA A 684 -17.32 -10.79 -12.75
C ALA A 684 -18.22 -11.73 -11.92
N GLN A 685 -18.35 -11.45 -10.63
CA GLN A 685 -19.27 -12.18 -9.76
C GLN A 685 -20.73 -11.97 -10.15
N ALA A 686 -21.18 -10.72 -10.33
CA ALA A 686 -22.57 -10.37 -10.67
C ALA A 686 -23.01 -11.10 -11.94
N ILE A 687 -22.18 -11.06 -12.97
CA ILE A 687 -22.44 -11.72 -14.24
C ILE A 687 -22.51 -13.24 -14.06
N ALA A 688 -21.53 -13.84 -13.41
CA ALA A 688 -21.48 -15.29 -13.21
C ALA A 688 -22.65 -15.82 -12.36
N GLU A 689 -23.15 -15.02 -11.40
CA GLU A 689 -24.35 -15.33 -10.63
C GLU A 689 -25.61 -15.27 -11.51
N SER A 690 -25.68 -14.26 -12.37
CA SER A 690 -26.82 -14.02 -13.27
C SER A 690 -26.94 -15.08 -14.36
N GLU A 691 -25.83 -15.44 -15.02
CA GLU A 691 -25.75 -16.53 -16.00
C GLU A 691 -26.27 -17.86 -15.42
N LYS A 692 -25.99 -18.14 -14.14
CA LYS A 692 -26.49 -19.34 -13.44
C LYS A 692 -27.99 -19.26 -13.13
N ALA A 693 -28.51 -18.06 -12.90
CA ALA A 693 -29.90 -17.81 -12.52
C ALA A 693 -30.89 -17.84 -13.71
N SER A 694 -30.42 -18.08 -14.94
CA SER A 694 -31.23 -18.12 -16.17
C SER A 694 -31.94 -16.80 -16.52
N LYS A 695 -31.40 -15.65 -16.08
CA LYS A 695 -31.76 -14.32 -16.59
C LYS A 695 -30.53 -13.73 -17.26
N ASP A 696 -30.73 -13.06 -18.39
CA ASP A 696 -29.67 -12.55 -19.29
C ASP A 696 -28.69 -11.59 -18.60
N GLY A 697 -27.71 -12.16 -17.87
CA GLY A 697 -26.67 -11.42 -17.17
C GLY A 697 -25.77 -10.59 -18.10
N GLY A 698 -24.93 -9.72 -17.52
CA GLY A 698 -23.98 -8.89 -18.27
C GLY A 698 -23.09 -9.68 -19.23
N LYS A 699 -23.22 -9.46 -20.54
CA LYS A 699 -22.40 -10.16 -21.56
C LYS A 699 -21.19 -9.33 -21.95
N PHE A 700 -20.03 -9.96 -22.05
CA PHE A 700 -18.77 -9.33 -22.48
C PHE A 700 -17.78 -10.36 -23.04
N ASP A 701 -16.74 -9.92 -23.73
CA ASP A 701 -15.66 -10.74 -24.28
C ASP A 701 -14.40 -10.75 -23.36
N GLY A 702 -14.15 -9.64 -22.66
CA GLY A 702 -13.11 -9.56 -21.62
C GLY A 702 -13.20 -8.35 -20.68
N VAL A 703 -12.28 -8.24 -19.72
CA VAL A 703 -12.21 -7.06 -18.83
C VAL A 703 -11.03 -6.18 -19.19
N ALA A 704 -11.24 -4.87 -19.23
CA ALA A 704 -10.15 -3.91 -19.21
C ALA A 704 -9.67 -3.76 -17.76
N VAL A 705 -8.35 -3.74 -17.55
CA VAL A 705 -7.74 -3.51 -16.23
C VAL A 705 -6.82 -2.31 -16.35
N HIS A 706 -6.93 -1.38 -15.42
CA HIS A 706 -6.04 -0.23 -15.33
C HIS A 706 -5.11 -0.40 -14.12
N PRO A 707 -3.99 -1.12 -14.28
CA PRO A 707 -3.07 -1.31 -13.18
C PRO A 707 -2.28 -0.02 -12.94
N TYR A 708 -2.32 0.46 -11.72
CA TYR A 708 -1.57 1.64 -11.30
C TYR A 708 -0.45 1.25 -10.35
N SER A 709 0.76 1.76 -10.59
CA SER A 709 1.89 1.64 -9.67
C SER A 709 1.69 2.59 -8.49
N HIS A 710 0.77 2.25 -7.58
CA HIS A 710 0.58 2.99 -6.34
C HIS A 710 1.78 2.77 -5.43
N SER A 711 2.53 3.82 -5.13
CA SER A 711 3.66 3.78 -4.20
C SER A 711 3.50 4.84 -3.12
N ASN A 712 3.88 4.52 -1.89
CA ASN A 712 4.06 5.52 -0.85
C ASN A 712 5.33 6.34 -1.14
N GLY A 713 5.17 7.54 -1.70
CA GLY A 713 6.25 8.53 -1.88
C GLY A 713 6.63 8.83 -3.34
N SER A 714 7.27 9.99 -3.54
CA SER A 714 7.82 10.43 -4.82
C SER A 714 9.23 9.88 -5.04
N LEU A 715 9.50 9.38 -6.24
CA LEU A 715 10.88 9.16 -6.72
C LEU A 715 11.34 10.44 -7.39
N GLN A 716 12.53 10.90 -7.04
CA GLN A 716 13.16 12.01 -7.74
C GLN A 716 13.82 11.47 -9.02
N ASP A 717 13.74 12.22 -10.12
CA ASP A 717 14.36 11.82 -11.40
C ASP A 717 15.89 11.64 -11.31
N ASN A 718 16.52 12.21 -10.28
CA ASN A 718 17.95 12.09 -10.00
C ASN A 718 18.32 10.99 -9.01
N ASP A 719 17.36 10.15 -8.60
CA ASP A 719 17.64 9.00 -7.72
C ASP A 719 18.54 8.00 -8.47
N PRO A 720 19.72 7.65 -7.92
CA PRO A 720 20.63 6.72 -8.58
C PRO A 720 20.05 5.31 -8.75
N LEU A 721 18.94 4.99 -8.06
CA LEU A 721 18.20 3.73 -8.15
C LEU A 721 16.80 3.93 -8.75
N PHE A 722 16.58 4.99 -9.53
CA PHE A 722 15.27 5.32 -10.09
C PHE A 722 14.65 4.13 -10.83
N TYR A 723 15.41 3.49 -11.73
CA TYR A 723 14.90 2.39 -12.55
C TYR A 723 14.59 1.14 -11.72
N GLU A 724 15.45 0.77 -10.79
CA GLU A 724 15.26 -0.37 -9.89
C GLU A 724 13.99 -0.19 -9.04
N LYS A 725 13.81 1.00 -8.46
CA LYS A 725 12.62 1.31 -7.66
C LYS A 725 11.34 1.37 -8.51
N ILE A 726 11.41 1.78 -9.77
CA ILE A 726 10.27 1.69 -10.70
C ILE A 726 9.93 0.24 -11.01
N MET A 727 10.92 -0.61 -11.29
CA MET A 727 10.70 -2.04 -11.53
C MET A 727 10.13 -2.75 -10.31
N GLU A 728 10.63 -2.44 -9.11
CA GLU A 728 10.10 -2.95 -7.85
C GLU A 728 8.62 -2.59 -7.66
N ARG A 729 8.20 -1.36 -8.02
CA ARG A 729 6.78 -0.95 -7.98
C ARG A 729 5.92 -1.80 -8.92
N ILE A 730 6.43 -2.16 -10.09
CA ILE A 730 5.71 -3.02 -11.03
C ILE A 730 5.52 -4.41 -10.41
N GLU A 731 6.59 -5.00 -9.87
CA GLU A 731 6.56 -6.34 -9.27
C GLU A 731 5.64 -6.41 -8.05
N THR A 732 5.73 -5.42 -7.16
CA THR A 732 4.97 -5.39 -5.90
C THR A 732 3.50 -5.01 -6.09
N SER A 733 3.20 -4.10 -7.03
CA SER A 733 1.86 -3.49 -7.15
C SER A 733 1.12 -3.87 -8.44
N VAL A 734 1.77 -3.79 -9.60
CA VAL A 734 1.08 -3.97 -10.89
C VAL A 734 0.82 -5.45 -11.17
N VAL A 735 1.82 -6.31 -10.96
CA VAL A 735 1.70 -7.75 -11.22
C VAL A 735 0.61 -8.39 -10.36
N SER A 736 0.50 -7.98 -9.10
CA SER A 736 -0.54 -8.48 -8.19
C SER A 736 -1.95 -8.04 -8.59
N GLN A 737 -2.12 -6.80 -9.05
CA GLN A 737 -3.39 -6.29 -9.60
C GLN A 737 -3.86 -7.12 -10.80
N VAL A 738 -2.98 -7.36 -11.77
CA VAL A 738 -3.30 -8.16 -12.98
C VAL A 738 -3.61 -9.62 -12.61
N ARG A 739 -2.74 -10.28 -11.83
CA ARG A 739 -2.96 -11.68 -11.40
C ARG A 739 -4.25 -11.86 -10.62
N SER A 740 -4.61 -10.88 -9.78
CA SER A 740 -5.87 -10.90 -9.04
C SER A 740 -7.08 -10.96 -9.99
N ARG A 741 -7.09 -10.15 -11.05
CA ARG A 741 -8.18 -10.16 -12.05
C ARG A 741 -8.21 -11.43 -12.88
N GLU A 742 -7.05 -11.93 -13.31
CA GLU A 742 -6.98 -13.24 -13.98
C GLU A 742 -7.53 -14.38 -13.12
N ASN A 743 -7.23 -14.38 -11.82
CA ASN A 743 -7.74 -15.39 -10.90
C ASN A 743 -9.26 -15.31 -10.73
N VAL A 744 -9.82 -14.09 -10.73
CA VAL A 744 -11.27 -13.88 -10.69
C VAL A 744 -11.94 -14.42 -11.97
N LEU A 745 -11.38 -14.14 -13.14
CA LEU A 745 -11.90 -14.68 -14.40
C LEU A 745 -11.81 -16.21 -14.41
N LYS A 746 -10.67 -16.80 -14.04
CA LYS A 746 -10.49 -18.27 -13.95
C LYS A 746 -11.45 -18.92 -12.96
N LYS A 747 -11.83 -18.23 -11.88
CA LYS A 747 -12.79 -18.72 -10.89
C LYS A 747 -14.20 -18.84 -11.47
N TYR A 748 -14.64 -17.86 -12.26
CA TYR A 748 -16.02 -17.79 -12.76
C TYR A 748 -16.19 -18.40 -14.17
N TRP A 749 -15.17 -18.28 -15.03
CA TRP A 749 -15.11 -18.83 -16.40
C TRP A 749 -13.80 -19.62 -16.61
N PRO A 750 -13.65 -20.81 -15.99
CA PRO A 750 -12.44 -21.62 -16.09
C PRO A 750 -12.16 -22.15 -17.50
N ASP A 751 -13.15 -22.10 -18.41
CA ASP A 751 -13.01 -22.49 -19.81
C ASP A 751 -12.32 -21.43 -20.68
N GLY A 752 -12.05 -20.24 -20.13
CA GLY A 752 -11.43 -19.12 -20.86
C GLY A 752 -12.37 -18.43 -21.84
N SER A 753 -13.69 -18.58 -21.66
CA SER A 753 -14.72 -17.90 -22.47
C SER A 753 -14.73 -16.38 -22.29
N LYS A 754 -14.12 -15.87 -21.21
CA LYS A 754 -13.86 -14.44 -20.94
C LYS A 754 -12.36 -14.21 -20.78
N LYS A 755 -11.84 -13.12 -21.36
CA LYS A 755 -10.40 -12.80 -21.39
C LYS A 755 -9.99 -11.60 -20.55
#